data_AF-A0A7Y7AF61-F1
#
_entry.id   AF-A0A7Y7AF61-F1
#
_cell.length_a   1.000
_cell.length_b   1.000
_cell.length_c   1.000
_cell.angle_alpha   90.00
_cell.angle_beta   90.00
_cell.angle_gamma   90.00
#
_symmetry.space_group_name_H-M   'P 1'
#
loop_
_entity.id
_entity.type
_entity.pdbx_description
1 polymer ?
#
loop_
_entity_poly.entity_id
_entity_poly.type
_entity_poly.pdbx_seq_one_letter_code
_entity_poly.pdbx_strand_id
1 'polypeptide(L)'
;MKTLKFVLLPLCILMFSCEDTGNNQDDQEVNAILADVKIRPEFEQKPPIAEDVSIELLEEPTSSDENVRLTATFSKEDVERIKEPFLAIQIGKEQVVLRDDGKGADEKEGDGVFSLFLKEDIGQLIKDLEGAKVEMLLGKRKHFSNARSITQLDQKRLGLFEPSDLKSKKRLKIPSTLFPFTFGPKSVSFPILAEKSLLVNSIGVVEDPTRTFNPCDFSAAAGNPNGVWTFGELMRQMASPSPGSIVNDATTINFVMDWLNTWTIPNTVNGDGVPPRNIASVINTWQTLSDQANIAAGNPVGPLLLERLPFKLTAIVNRLDLRGSSGYGFSDAGEGRLVFCVLDNACNPREFNVIFEYGINKKTCVDVKAFGQEWAELSNPTLTLGSPAYNAALEAITMQFTQCGTNTSKPNDNSINQIRTNEIAIGAPWELREFNLNAAGVLEMVDVKMEPARKYNQKNGTPETQLLASYVNGNEPDILANNYEIPLSFSGSDFRGGAAHTQFPPVGNVNVPGNSPSHFDAATTAPFLINNDDARHILSLNTCSGCHGGETQTSFTHIDPAGFGSPAGLSGFLTGSPGRSVGGITPVDADGLSNGIMSVFDPAGRPSGGPAVMRGFNDLQRRVADLDDLINQNCVSKSAISIANVLNFRPLVMTH
;
A
#
# COMPACT_ATOMS: atom_id res chain seq x y z
N MET A 1 78.75 60.89 44.41
CA MET A 1 78.75 61.05 42.93
C MET A 1 79.09 59.71 42.30
N LYS A 2 78.33 59.34 41.27
CA LYS A 2 78.36 58.13 40.41
C LYS A 2 77.57 56.93 40.95
N THR A 3 76.40 56.72 40.35
CA THR A 3 75.45 55.65 40.61
C THR A 3 75.27 54.78 39.36
N LEU A 4 75.17 53.48 39.61
CA LEU A 4 74.96 52.34 38.71
C LEU A 4 73.77 52.49 37.74
N LYS A 5 73.88 51.92 36.52
CA LYS A 5 72.74 51.61 35.65
C LYS A 5 72.79 50.14 35.22
N PHE A 6 71.67 49.45 35.43
CA PHE A 6 71.39 48.07 35.03
C PHE A 6 70.70 47.99 33.66
N VAL A 7 70.83 46.81 33.06
CA VAL A 7 70.44 46.35 31.73
C VAL A 7 68.93 46.09 31.59
N LEU A 8 68.35 46.32 30.41
CA LEU A 8 67.14 45.62 29.93
C LEU A 8 67.08 45.60 28.39
N LEU A 9 66.91 44.41 27.81
CA LEU A 9 66.69 44.12 26.39
C LEU A 9 65.20 43.75 26.22
N PRO A 10 64.43 44.31 25.26
CA PRO A 10 63.01 43.98 25.13
C PRO A 10 62.80 42.81 24.15
N LEU A 11 61.92 41.90 24.58
CA LEU A 11 61.39 40.74 23.88
C LEU A 11 60.16 41.18 23.04
N CYS A 12 60.16 40.92 21.73
CA CYS A 12 59.01 41.15 20.86
C CYS A 12 57.92 40.10 21.13
N ILE A 13 56.70 40.55 21.45
CA ILE A 13 55.48 39.74 21.45
C ILE A 13 54.62 40.23 20.28
N LEU A 14 54.43 39.37 19.28
CA LEU A 14 53.44 39.53 18.21
C LEU A 14 52.07 39.14 18.77
N MET A 15 51.13 40.10 18.83
CA MET A 15 49.71 39.81 19.01
C MET A 15 49.09 39.60 17.63
N PHE A 16 48.67 38.36 17.34
CA PHE A 16 47.70 38.11 16.27
C PHE A 16 46.30 38.28 16.86
N SER A 17 45.56 39.25 16.32
CA SER A 17 44.10 39.37 16.50
C SER A 17 43.46 38.27 15.66
N CYS A 18 42.73 37.34 16.28
CA CYS A 18 41.77 36.51 15.55
C CYS A 18 40.55 37.40 15.25
N GLU A 19 40.45 37.88 14.01
CA GLU A 19 39.17 38.34 13.47
C GLU A 19 38.26 37.12 13.25
N ASP A 20 37.05 37.26 13.75
CA ASP A 20 35.96 36.30 13.73
C ASP A 20 35.36 36.23 12.31
N THR A 21 35.91 35.35 11.44
CA THR A 21 35.46 35.19 10.06
C THR A 21 34.79 33.83 9.78
N GLY A 22 34.53 33.01 10.80
CA GLY A 22 33.98 31.65 10.61
C GLY A 22 32.49 31.60 10.25
N ASN A 23 31.72 32.66 10.51
CA ASN A 23 30.27 32.52 10.67
C ASN A 23 29.42 32.78 9.41
N ASN A 24 29.99 33.35 8.34
CA ASN A 24 29.24 33.60 7.09
C ASN A 24 29.45 32.49 6.05
N GLN A 25 30.46 31.64 6.22
CA GLN A 25 30.91 30.71 5.19
C GLN A 25 30.17 29.37 5.26
N ASP A 26 29.92 28.85 6.48
CA ASP A 26 29.17 27.61 6.69
C ASP A 26 27.68 27.76 6.33
N ASP A 27 27.03 28.86 6.73
CA ASP A 27 25.63 29.13 6.35
C ASP A 27 25.50 29.36 4.83
N GLN A 28 26.49 29.99 4.19
CA GLN A 28 26.52 30.14 2.73
C GLN A 28 26.76 28.80 2.02
N GLU A 29 27.61 27.93 2.57
CA GLU A 29 27.87 26.58 2.04
C GLU A 29 26.62 25.69 2.16
N VAL A 30 25.95 25.67 3.32
CA VAL A 30 24.70 24.93 3.51
C VAL A 30 23.61 25.45 2.56
N ASN A 31 23.45 26.76 2.43
CA ASN A 31 22.47 27.34 1.50
C ASN A 31 22.79 27.02 0.03
N ALA A 32 24.06 26.96 -0.35
CA ALA A 32 24.49 26.53 -1.68
C ALA A 32 24.17 25.05 -1.92
N ILE A 33 24.45 24.16 -0.95
CA ILE A 33 24.09 22.74 -1.01
C ILE A 33 22.57 22.56 -1.13
N LEU A 34 21.79 23.28 -0.32
CA LEU A 34 20.32 23.24 -0.36
C LEU A 34 19.76 23.66 -1.73
N ALA A 35 20.44 24.57 -2.44
CA ALA A 35 20.03 25.01 -3.77
C ALA A 35 20.34 23.99 -4.88
N ASP A 36 21.40 23.19 -4.72
CA ASP A 36 21.89 22.27 -5.75
C ASP A 36 21.39 20.83 -5.58
N VAL A 37 21.20 20.35 -4.35
CA VAL A 37 20.71 18.99 -4.08
C VAL A 37 19.21 18.92 -4.35
N LYS A 38 18.78 17.95 -5.14
CA LYS A 38 17.37 17.78 -5.52
C LYS A 38 16.73 16.60 -4.80
N ILE A 39 15.46 16.76 -4.44
CA ILE A 39 14.61 15.65 -4.06
C ILE A 39 14.51 14.70 -5.26
N ARG A 40 14.59 13.39 -4.98
CA ARG A 40 14.58 12.32 -5.97
C ARG A 40 13.23 11.61 -6.02
N PRO A 41 12.37 11.89 -7.01
CA PRO A 41 11.02 11.30 -7.08
C PRO A 41 11.00 9.78 -7.16
N GLU A 42 12.07 9.16 -7.68
CA GLU A 42 12.20 7.70 -7.73
C GLU A 42 12.22 7.04 -6.33
N PHE A 43 12.50 7.81 -5.28
CA PHE A 43 12.47 7.36 -3.89
C PHE A 43 11.08 7.44 -3.25
N GLU A 44 10.06 7.96 -3.95
CA GLU A 44 8.69 7.99 -3.43
C GLU A 44 8.17 6.59 -3.12
N GLN A 45 8.30 5.66 -4.08
CA GLN A 45 7.80 4.29 -3.96
C GLN A 45 8.85 3.32 -3.40
N LYS A 46 10.13 3.68 -3.52
CA LYS A 46 11.25 2.89 -3.02
C LYS A 46 12.18 3.82 -2.23
N PRO A 47 11.80 4.32 -1.05
CA PRO A 47 12.68 5.19 -0.28
C PRO A 47 13.89 4.42 0.27
N PRO A 48 15.07 5.05 0.40
CA PRO A 48 16.11 4.58 1.31
C PRO A 48 15.54 4.56 2.73
N ILE A 49 15.76 3.46 3.46
CA ILE A 49 15.22 3.26 4.80
C ILE A 49 16.36 3.34 5.81
N ALA A 50 16.25 4.26 6.75
CA ALA A 50 17.19 4.32 7.86
C ALA A 50 17.07 3.05 8.71
N GLU A 51 18.17 2.31 8.87
CA GLU A 51 18.25 1.18 9.79
C GLU A 51 18.17 1.69 11.24
N ASP A 52 18.80 2.84 11.48
CA ASP A 52 18.87 3.50 12.77
C ASP A 52 18.72 5.01 12.63
N VAL A 53 17.95 5.60 13.55
CA VAL A 53 17.91 7.05 13.75
C VAL A 53 18.33 7.36 15.18
N SER A 54 19.27 8.29 15.33
CA SER A 54 19.71 8.77 16.65
C SER A 54 19.62 10.29 16.73
N ILE A 55 19.37 10.78 17.94
CA ILE A 55 19.38 12.21 18.26
C ILE A 55 20.48 12.45 19.29
N GLU A 56 21.25 13.51 19.09
CA GLU A 56 22.30 13.94 20.00
C GLU A 56 22.12 15.40 20.38
N LEU A 57 22.17 15.70 21.68
CA LEU A 57 22.21 17.06 22.20
C LEU A 57 23.59 17.66 21.96
N LEU A 58 23.63 18.84 21.35
CA LEU A 58 24.86 19.59 21.18
C LEU A 58 25.34 20.14 22.52
N GLU A 59 26.65 20.27 22.69
CA GLU A 59 27.21 20.87 23.91
C GLU A 59 26.81 22.35 24.02
N GLU A 60 26.82 23.04 22.90
CA GLU A 60 26.34 24.41 22.71
C GLU A 60 25.53 24.46 21.41
N PRO A 61 24.49 25.32 21.32
CA PRO A 61 23.76 25.50 20.07
C PRO A 61 24.65 25.97 18.92
N THR A 62 24.26 25.66 17.68
CA THR A 62 24.91 26.21 16.48
C THR A 62 24.68 27.72 16.38
N SER A 63 25.39 28.38 15.46
CA SER A 63 25.15 29.80 15.11
C SER A 63 23.71 30.09 14.67
N SER A 64 23.03 29.07 14.13
CA SER A 64 21.63 29.10 13.71
C SER A 64 20.64 28.68 14.82
N ASP A 65 21.09 28.60 16.08
CA ASP A 65 20.30 28.24 17.26
C ASP A 65 19.71 26.81 17.20
N GLU A 66 20.38 25.92 16.49
CA GLU A 66 20.08 24.49 16.47
C GLU A 66 20.75 23.82 17.67
N ASN A 67 20.05 22.93 18.36
CA ASN A 67 20.49 22.37 19.64
C ASN A 67 20.62 20.83 19.62
N VAL A 68 20.30 20.20 18.48
CA VAL A 68 20.49 18.76 18.29
C VAL A 68 21.12 18.43 16.95
N ARG A 69 21.82 17.31 16.92
CA ARG A 69 22.20 16.58 15.70
C ARG A 69 21.33 15.35 15.56
N LEU A 70 20.69 15.18 14.40
CA LEU A 70 20.05 13.93 14.01
C LEU A 70 21.00 13.17 13.09
N THR A 71 21.15 11.86 13.34
CA THR A 71 21.91 10.93 12.47
C THR A 71 21.02 9.80 12.02
N ALA A 72 21.03 9.47 10.74
CA ALA A 72 20.34 8.35 10.12
C ALA A 72 21.36 7.44 9.44
N THR A 73 21.41 6.18 9.85
CA THR A 73 22.31 5.17 9.28
C THR A 73 21.57 4.38 8.23
N PHE A 74 22.16 4.25 7.03
CA PHE A 74 21.61 3.48 5.92
C PHE A 74 22.43 2.22 5.66
N SER A 75 21.78 1.20 5.10
CA SER A 75 22.49 0.01 4.62
C SER A 75 23.41 0.37 3.45
N LYS A 76 24.38 -0.49 3.13
CA LYS A 76 25.31 -0.25 2.01
C LYS A 76 24.56 -0.12 0.69
N GLU A 77 23.53 -0.94 0.50
CA GLU A 77 22.69 -0.93 -0.70
C GLU A 77 21.96 0.40 -0.85
N ASP A 78 21.41 0.94 0.25
CA ASP A 78 20.77 2.26 0.22
C ASP A 78 21.77 3.38 -0.01
N VAL A 79 22.97 3.32 0.57
CA VAL A 79 24.06 4.28 0.26
C VAL A 79 24.44 4.23 -1.23
N GLU A 80 24.55 3.04 -1.82
CA GLU A 80 24.81 2.85 -3.25
C GLU A 80 23.65 3.33 -4.15
N ARG A 81 22.42 3.38 -3.62
CA ARG A 81 21.27 3.98 -4.31
C ARG A 81 21.27 5.49 -4.17
N ILE A 82 21.68 6.02 -3.02
CA ILE A 82 21.81 7.45 -2.76
C ILE A 82 22.91 8.05 -3.65
N LYS A 83 24.04 7.37 -3.89
CA LYS A 83 25.12 7.74 -4.85
C LYS A 83 25.80 9.11 -4.63
N GLU A 84 25.33 9.89 -3.68
CA GLU A 84 25.75 11.25 -3.42
C GLU A 84 25.93 11.42 -1.91
N PRO A 85 26.80 12.33 -1.46
CA PRO A 85 26.98 12.58 -0.04
C PRO A 85 25.80 13.36 0.57
N PHE A 86 24.71 13.59 -0.18
CA PHE A 86 23.55 14.33 0.26
C PHE A 86 22.25 13.58 -0.04
N LEU A 87 21.31 13.64 0.91
CA LEU A 87 19.95 13.11 0.76
C LEU A 87 18.95 14.23 1.03
N ALA A 88 18.23 14.67 0.00
CA ALA A 88 17.15 15.65 0.14
C ALA A 88 15.80 14.95 0.36
N ILE A 89 15.05 15.46 1.33
CA ILE A 89 13.65 15.11 1.60
C ILE A 89 12.79 16.36 1.73
N GLN A 90 11.50 16.22 1.43
CA GLN A 90 10.49 17.26 1.60
C GLN A 90 9.81 17.13 2.97
N ILE A 91 9.75 18.22 3.71
CA ILE A 91 8.91 18.36 4.91
C ILE A 91 8.03 19.60 4.71
N GLY A 92 6.75 19.38 4.39
CA GLY A 92 5.84 20.46 4.03
C GLY A 92 6.28 21.22 2.81
N LYS A 93 6.63 22.51 2.96
CA LYS A 93 7.17 23.35 1.87
C LYS A 93 8.69 23.45 1.92
N GLU A 94 9.34 22.90 2.95
CA GLU A 94 10.77 22.99 3.14
C GLU A 94 11.47 21.75 2.60
N GLN A 95 12.61 21.96 1.95
CA GLN A 95 13.55 20.91 1.63
C GLN A 95 14.53 20.76 2.80
N VAL A 96 14.72 19.53 3.26
CA VAL A 96 15.68 19.16 4.29
C VAL A 96 16.75 18.29 3.63
N VAL A 97 18.02 18.63 3.82
CA VAL A 97 19.15 17.87 3.28
C VAL A 97 19.93 17.27 4.43
N LEU A 98 20.11 15.96 4.39
CA LEU A 98 21.05 15.23 5.24
C LEU A 98 22.37 15.04 4.49
N ARG A 99 23.50 14.99 5.22
CA ARG A 99 24.85 14.94 4.66
C ARG A 99 25.72 13.81 5.21
N ASP A 100 26.62 13.28 4.39
CA ASP A 100 27.62 12.22 4.64
C ASP A 100 28.98 12.62 3.99
N ASP A 101 29.36 13.90 4.10
CA ASP A 101 30.52 14.52 3.43
C ASP A 101 31.69 14.90 4.37
N GLY A 102 31.61 14.50 5.63
CA GLY A 102 32.60 14.75 6.67
C GLY A 102 32.68 16.19 7.17
N LYS A 103 31.66 17.02 6.92
CA LYS A 103 31.61 18.39 7.43
C LYS A 103 30.30 18.73 8.14
N GLY A 104 30.30 19.85 8.86
CA GLY A 104 29.13 20.37 9.54
C GLY A 104 28.58 19.37 10.56
N ALA A 105 27.35 18.89 10.33
CA ALA A 105 26.72 17.89 11.18
C ALA A 105 27.35 16.49 11.04
N ASP A 106 28.00 16.21 9.90
CA ASP A 106 28.57 14.90 9.64
C ASP A 106 29.99 14.78 10.19
N GLU A 107 30.24 13.68 10.90
CA GLU A 107 31.51 13.42 11.56
C GLU A 107 32.52 12.77 10.63
N LYS A 108 32.05 12.01 9.64
CA LYS A 108 32.91 11.17 8.82
C LYS A 108 32.31 10.93 7.44
N GLU A 109 33.03 11.44 6.44
CA GLU A 109 32.69 11.27 5.03
C GLU A 109 32.53 9.81 4.61
N GLY A 110 31.41 9.53 3.93
CA GLY A 110 31.15 8.30 3.19
C GLY A 110 31.02 7.06 4.06
N ASP A 111 30.58 7.21 5.31
CA ASP A 111 30.38 6.07 6.22
C ASP A 111 28.93 5.57 6.26
N GLY A 112 28.03 6.21 5.51
CA GLY A 112 26.62 5.86 5.43
C GLY A 112 25.78 6.42 6.57
N VAL A 113 26.35 7.30 7.40
CA VAL A 113 25.66 7.99 8.50
C VAL A 113 25.32 9.41 8.07
N PHE A 114 24.14 9.56 7.47
CA PHE A 114 23.65 10.86 7.04
C PHE A 114 23.17 11.68 8.25
N SER A 115 23.53 12.96 8.31
CA SER A 115 23.23 13.78 9.48
C SER A 115 22.80 15.20 9.14
N LEU A 116 22.20 15.88 10.12
CA LEU A 116 21.89 17.31 10.07
C LEU A 116 21.72 17.89 11.47
N PHE A 117 21.88 19.22 11.59
CA PHE A 117 21.48 19.96 12.78
C PHE A 117 20.01 20.37 12.72
N LEU A 118 19.37 20.40 13.90
CA LEU A 118 17.97 20.79 14.08
C LEU A 118 17.80 21.56 15.38
N LYS A 119 16.77 22.40 15.41
CA LYS A 119 16.27 23.00 16.64
C LYS A 119 15.08 22.19 17.16
N GLU A 120 15.16 21.74 18.41
CA GLU A 120 14.16 20.91 19.06
C GLU A 120 13.76 21.43 20.45
N ASP A 121 12.49 21.21 20.82
CA ASP A 121 12.07 21.25 22.22
C ASP A 121 12.35 19.88 22.85
N ILE A 122 13.47 19.77 23.57
CA ILE A 122 13.90 18.51 24.19
C ILE A 122 12.88 17.99 25.21
N GLY A 123 12.17 18.89 25.89
CA GLY A 123 11.14 18.51 26.85
C GLY A 123 9.94 17.88 26.16
N GLN A 124 9.54 18.42 25.02
CA GLN A 124 8.45 17.88 24.22
C GLN A 124 8.86 16.58 23.51
N LEU A 125 10.04 16.54 22.89
CA LEU A 125 10.59 15.35 22.23
C LEU A 125 10.64 14.12 23.14
N ILE A 126 11.06 14.30 24.40
CA ILE A 126 11.10 13.20 25.38
C ILE A 126 9.69 12.72 25.71
N LYS A 127 8.73 13.62 25.96
CA LYS A 127 7.34 13.26 26.25
C LYS A 127 6.71 12.50 25.09
N ASP A 128 7.01 12.94 23.87
CA ASP A 128 6.57 12.31 22.64
C ASP A 128 7.09 10.87 22.60
N LEU A 129 8.42 10.66 22.64
CA LEU A 129 9.02 9.33 22.65
C LEU A 129 8.52 8.41 23.78
N GLU A 130 8.27 8.96 24.98
CA GLU A 130 7.67 8.23 26.10
C GLU A 130 6.24 7.79 25.79
N GLY A 131 5.43 8.68 25.21
CA GLY A 131 4.06 8.37 24.77
C GLY A 131 4.03 7.22 23.77
N ALA A 132 4.90 7.26 22.75
CA ALA A 132 5.02 6.20 21.75
C ALA A 132 5.41 4.86 22.37
N LYS A 133 6.42 4.86 23.25
CA LYS A 133 6.85 3.68 24.01
C LYS A 133 5.68 3.07 24.79
N VAL A 134 4.91 3.89 25.50
CA VAL A 134 3.78 3.42 26.32
C VAL A 134 2.67 2.81 25.45
N GLU A 135 2.32 3.41 24.32
CA GLU A 135 1.29 2.84 23.43
C GLU A 135 1.67 1.46 22.89
N MET A 136 2.95 1.30 22.49
CA MET A 136 3.49 0.01 22.04
C MET A 136 3.50 -1.03 23.16
N LEU A 137 3.97 -0.67 24.36
CA LEU A 137 4.02 -1.60 25.50
C LEU A 137 2.64 -2.01 26.01
N LEU A 138 1.65 -1.12 25.94
CA LEU A 138 0.25 -1.42 26.27
C LEU A 138 -0.46 -2.23 25.17
N GLY A 139 0.21 -2.51 24.04
CA GLY A 139 -0.37 -3.26 22.92
C GLY A 139 -1.50 -2.51 22.22
N LYS A 140 -1.60 -1.19 22.41
CA LYS A 140 -2.56 -0.34 21.68
C LYS A 140 -2.23 -0.27 20.19
N ARG A 141 -0.97 -0.52 19.84
CA ARG A 141 -0.47 -0.68 18.48
C ARG A 141 0.20 -2.06 18.33
N LYS A 142 0.04 -2.64 17.15
CA LYS A 142 0.71 -3.89 16.77
C LYS A 142 2.00 -3.56 16.03
N HIS A 143 3.01 -4.40 16.20
CA HIS A 143 4.23 -4.33 15.40
C HIS A 143 4.03 -5.17 14.13
N PHE A 144 4.39 -4.59 12.98
CA PHE A 144 4.27 -5.23 11.67
C PHE A 144 5.67 -5.43 11.08
N SER A 145 6.01 -6.67 10.74
CA SER A 145 7.20 -6.96 9.93
C SER A 145 6.87 -6.82 8.45
N ASN A 146 7.77 -6.19 7.69
CA ASN A 146 7.65 -6.00 6.23
C ASN A 146 6.27 -5.47 5.81
N ALA A 147 5.70 -4.63 6.68
CA ALA A 147 4.43 -3.94 6.52
C ALA A 147 3.18 -4.83 6.29
N ARG A 148 3.22 -6.16 6.47
CA ARG A 148 2.02 -7.02 6.26
C ARG A 148 1.77 -8.12 7.29
N SER A 149 2.81 -8.65 7.92
CA SER A 149 2.65 -9.69 8.94
C SER A 149 2.79 -9.11 10.34
N ILE A 150 1.86 -9.47 11.23
CA ILE A 150 1.92 -9.09 12.65
C ILE A 150 2.97 -9.96 13.33
N THR A 151 3.91 -9.32 14.01
CA THR A 151 4.94 -10.00 14.80
C THR A 151 4.82 -9.63 16.27
N GLN A 152 5.35 -10.49 17.13
CA GLN A 152 5.42 -10.18 18.56
C GLN A 152 6.42 -9.05 18.77
N LEU A 153 5.97 -8.02 19.48
CA LEU A 153 6.83 -6.94 19.95
C LEU A 153 7.85 -7.50 20.96
N ASP A 154 9.12 -7.20 20.76
CA ASP A 154 10.15 -7.40 21.80
C ASP A 154 9.97 -6.34 22.91
N GLN A 155 9.02 -6.62 23.80
CA GLN A 155 8.69 -5.73 24.92
C GLN A 155 9.87 -5.53 25.87
N LYS A 156 10.77 -6.52 25.99
CA LYS A 156 11.94 -6.40 26.87
C LYS A 156 12.91 -5.38 26.30
N ARG A 157 13.24 -5.49 25.01
CA ARG A 157 14.14 -4.53 24.35
C ARG A 157 13.54 -3.13 24.33
N LEU A 158 12.24 -2.99 24.04
CA LEU A 158 11.58 -1.70 24.08
C LEU A 158 11.49 -1.13 25.51
N GLY A 159 11.29 -1.99 26.51
CA GLY A 159 11.24 -1.59 27.92
C GLY A 159 12.56 -0.99 28.41
N LEU A 160 13.70 -1.39 27.84
CA LEU A 160 15.03 -0.85 28.17
C LEU A 160 15.32 0.53 27.53
N PHE A 161 14.50 0.95 26.56
CA PHE A 161 14.67 2.26 25.93
C PHE A 161 14.09 3.35 26.83
N GLU A 162 14.92 4.22 27.40
CA GLU A 162 14.47 5.33 28.24
C GLU A 162 14.69 6.68 27.54
N PRO A 163 13.63 7.34 27.03
CA PRO A 163 13.79 8.63 26.34
C PRO A 163 14.50 9.71 27.15
N SER A 164 14.32 9.70 28.48
CA SER A 164 15.01 10.61 29.39
C SER A 164 16.54 10.50 29.36
N ASP A 165 17.08 9.38 28.88
CA ASP A 165 18.53 9.18 28.73
C ASP A 165 19.15 10.18 27.74
N LEU A 166 18.38 10.81 26.86
CA LEU A 166 18.88 11.87 25.98
C LEU A 166 19.56 12.99 26.76
N LYS A 167 19.05 13.33 27.95
CA LYS A 167 19.63 14.38 28.82
C LYS A 167 20.95 13.97 29.48
N SER A 168 21.13 12.68 29.75
CA SER A 168 22.29 12.18 30.52
C SER A 168 23.39 11.61 29.63
N LYS A 169 23.03 10.88 28.56
CA LYS A 169 23.95 10.25 27.62
C LYS A 169 24.34 11.16 26.45
N LYS A 170 23.69 12.32 26.33
CA LYS A 170 23.73 13.25 25.18
C LYS A 170 23.24 12.65 23.86
N ARG A 171 23.47 11.36 23.57
CA ARG A 171 23.00 10.66 22.38
C ARG A 171 22.01 9.56 22.72
N LEU A 172 20.92 9.48 21.94
CA LEU A 172 19.86 8.49 22.08
C LEU A 172 19.53 7.89 20.71
N LYS A 173 19.65 6.56 20.60
CA LYS A 173 19.18 5.80 19.44
C LYS A 173 17.70 5.46 19.61
N ILE A 174 16.88 5.86 18.66
CA ILE A 174 15.43 5.62 18.70
C ILE A 174 15.14 4.25 18.10
N PRO A 175 14.43 3.36 18.81
CA PRO A 175 14.00 2.08 18.25
C PRO A 175 13.11 2.31 17.02
N SER A 176 13.41 1.65 15.89
CA SER A 176 12.59 1.71 14.68
C SER A 176 11.16 1.19 14.88
N THR A 177 10.93 0.38 15.91
CA THR A 177 9.59 -0.05 16.33
C THR A 177 8.69 1.09 16.82
N LEU A 178 9.25 2.27 17.08
CA LEU A 178 8.50 3.49 17.40
C LEU A 178 8.12 4.31 16.16
N PHE A 179 8.40 3.84 14.93
CA PHE A 179 8.03 4.54 13.70
C PHE A 179 7.10 3.71 12.79
N PRO A 180 6.23 4.36 12.00
CA PRO A 180 5.88 5.78 12.12
C PRO A 180 5.11 6.01 13.43
N PHE A 181 5.36 7.15 14.06
CA PHE A 181 4.53 7.60 15.18
C PHE A 181 4.33 9.10 15.13
N THR A 182 3.11 9.48 15.50
CA THR A 182 2.62 10.85 15.39
C THR A 182 2.34 11.43 16.75
N PHE A 183 2.83 12.65 16.97
CA PHE A 183 2.68 13.36 18.22
C PHE A 183 1.86 14.63 18.01
N GLY A 184 1.06 14.96 19.02
CA GLY A 184 0.17 16.10 19.01
C GLY A 184 -1.29 15.71 19.21
N PRO A 185 -2.20 16.70 19.20
CA PRO A 185 -3.63 16.45 19.31
C PRO A 185 -4.08 15.58 18.14
N LYS A 186 -4.83 14.51 18.45
CA LYS A 186 -5.44 13.66 17.45
C LYS A 186 -6.36 14.51 16.56
N SER A 187 -6.26 14.34 15.24
CA SER A 187 -7.10 15.05 14.28
C SER A 187 -8.59 14.70 14.43
N VAL A 188 -8.88 13.49 14.92
CA VAL A 188 -10.23 13.06 15.32
C VAL A 188 -10.25 12.64 16.79
N SER A 189 -11.35 12.92 17.49
CA SER A 189 -11.49 12.61 18.93
C SER A 189 -12.19 11.26 19.21
N PHE A 190 -12.27 10.40 18.20
CA PHE A 190 -12.96 9.11 18.23
C PHE A 190 -12.12 8.04 17.51
N PRO A 191 -12.30 6.75 17.84
CA PRO A 191 -11.56 5.68 17.17
C PRO A 191 -11.98 5.57 15.69
N ILE A 192 -11.02 5.28 14.82
CA ILE A 192 -11.27 4.92 13.43
C ILE A 192 -11.79 3.49 13.37
N LEU A 193 -12.96 3.30 12.77
CA LEU A 193 -13.64 2.03 12.58
C LEU A 193 -13.41 1.52 11.16
N ALA A 194 -12.85 0.33 11.02
CA ALA A 194 -12.47 -0.22 9.72
C ALA A 194 -13.67 -0.39 8.78
N GLU A 195 -14.81 -0.81 9.31
CA GLU A 195 -16.07 -1.01 8.59
C GLU A 195 -16.71 0.30 8.08
N LYS A 196 -16.26 1.45 8.60
CA LYS A 196 -16.71 2.78 8.18
C LYS A 196 -15.68 3.53 7.33
N SER A 197 -14.40 3.36 7.60
CA SER A 197 -13.34 4.20 7.00
C SER A 197 -12.42 3.47 6.03
N LEU A 198 -12.41 2.13 6.01
CA LEU A 198 -11.43 1.33 5.26
C LEU A 198 -12.04 0.33 4.29
N LEU A 199 -13.04 -0.43 4.72
CA LEU A 199 -13.74 -1.42 3.90
C LEU A 199 -15.21 -1.38 4.26
N VAL A 200 -15.98 -0.71 3.41
CA VAL A 200 -17.41 -0.47 3.62
C VAL A 200 -18.21 -1.46 2.78
N ASN A 201 -18.77 -2.49 3.41
CA ASN A 201 -19.58 -3.55 2.78
C ASN A 201 -21.01 -3.66 3.36
N SER A 202 -21.44 -2.67 4.14
CA SER A 202 -22.78 -2.63 4.73
C SER A 202 -23.87 -2.52 3.66
N ILE A 203 -24.94 -3.30 3.79
CA ILE A 203 -26.11 -3.28 2.89
C ILE A 203 -26.68 -1.87 2.76
N GLY A 204 -26.75 -1.10 3.84
CA GLY A 204 -27.25 0.28 3.81
C GLY A 204 -26.40 1.25 2.97
N VAL A 205 -25.22 0.81 2.52
CA VAL A 205 -24.34 1.55 1.60
C VAL A 205 -24.37 0.90 0.22
N VAL A 206 -24.06 -0.40 0.15
CA VAL A 206 -23.87 -1.10 -1.14
C VAL A 206 -25.18 -1.43 -1.86
N GLU A 207 -26.31 -1.23 -1.19
CA GLU A 207 -27.67 -1.32 -1.74
C GLU A 207 -28.45 -0.01 -1.48
N ASP A 208 -27.76 1.12 -1.28
CA ASP A 208 -28.39 2.44 -1.14
C ASP A 208 -29.14 2.83 -2.43
N PRO A 209 -30.48 2.97 -2.40
CA PRO A 209 -31.29 3.14 -3.61
C PRO A 209 -31.07 4.50 -4.32
N THR A 210 -30.36 5.45 -3.69
CA THR A 210 -30.01 6.73 -4.33
C THR A 210 -28.74 6.59 -5.19
N ARG A 211 -27.81 5.71 -4.78
CA ARG A 211 -26.45 5.62 -5.33
C ARG A 211 -26.18 4.32 -6.07
N THR A 212 -26.99 3.30 -5.85
CA THR A 212 -26.86 1.99 -6.49
C THR A 212 -28.16 1.58 -7.19
N PHE A 213 -28.09 0.48 -7.94
CA PHE A 213 -29.20 -0.09 -8.69
C PHE A 213 -29.15 -1.62 -8.59
N ASN A 214 -30.31 -2.23 -8.43
CA ASN A 214 -30.50 -3.67 -8.47
C ASN A 214 -30.97 -4.08 -9.88
N PRO A 215 -30.08 -4.65 -10.74
CA PRO A 215 -30.44 -5.03 -12.11
C PRO A 215 -31.48 -6.16 -12.17
N CYS A 216 -31.70 -6.84 -11.04
CA CYS A 216 -32.62 -7.95 -10.89
C CYS A 216 -34.01 -7.57 -10.36
N ASP A 217 -34.20 -6.31 -9.94
CA ASP A 217 -35.51 -5.81 -9.54
C ASP A 217 -36.15 -5.05 -10.72
N PHE A 218 -37.37 -5.47 -11.09
CA PHE A 218 -38.16 -4.88 -12.18
C PHE A 218 -39.27 -3.97 -11.66
N SER A 219 -39.31 -3.73 -10.35
CA SER A 219 -40.20 -2.78 -9.70
C SER A 219 -39.58 -1.39 -9.60
N ALA A 220 -40.36 -0.41 -9.12
CA ALA A 220 -39.87 0.94 -8.82
C ALA A 220 -38.86 0.97 -7.65
N ALA A 221 -38.66 -0.13 -6.92
CA ALA A 221 -37.73 -0.21 -5.80
C ALA A 221 -36.29 -0.59 -6.20
N ALA A 222 -36.02 -0.76 -7.50
CA ALA A 222 -34.71 -1.17 -8.01
C ALA A 222 -33.57 -0.18 -7.71
N GLY A 223 -33.86 1.05 -7.30
CA GLY A 223 -32.87 2.08 -7.01
C GLY A 223 -32.66 3.04 -8.18
N ASN A 224 -31.49 3.68 -8.23
CA ASN A 224 -31.16 4.70 -9.22
C ASN A 224 -30.26 4.11 -10.31
N PRO A 225 -30.74 3.92 -11.56
CA PRO A 225 -29.94 3.36 -12.64
C PRO A 225 -28.68 4.19 -12.96
N ASN A 226 -28.71 5.49 -12.68
CA ASN A 226 -27.59 6.42 -12.83
C ASN A 226 -26.95 6.79 -11.48
N GLY A 227 -27.10 5.94 -10.46
CA GLY A 227 -26.45 6.15 -9.17
C GLY A 227 -24.93 6.16 -9.31
N VAL A 228 -24.25 7.01 -8.55
CA VAL A 228 -22.79 7.24 -8.65
C VAL A 228 -21.93 6.00 -8.38
N TRP A 229 -22.50 4.96 -7.78
CA TRP A 229 -21.82 3.71 -7.48
C TRP A 229 -22.36 2.51 -8.29
N THR A 230 -23.20 2.75 -9.31
CA THR A 230 -23.58 1.68 -10.24
C THR A 230 -22.41 1.32 -11.15
N PHE A 231 -22.30 0.04 -11.51
CA PHE A 231 -21.27 -0.42 -12.44
C PHE A 231 -21.35 0.34 -13.78
N GLY A 232 -22.57 0.55 -14.28
CA GLY A 232 -22.82 1.27 -15.52
C GLY A 232 -22.34 2.72 -15.50
N GLU A 233 -22.61 3.46 -14.41
CA GLU A 233 -22.16 4.85 -14.28
C GLU A 233 -20.64 4.95 -14.18
N LEU A 234 -19.99 4.06 -13.43
CA LEU A 234 -18.52 4.03 -13.35
C LEU A 234 -17.88 3.71 -14.71
N MET A 235 -18.45 2.79 -15.49
CA MET A 235 -17.99 2.52 -16.86
C MET A 235 -18.26 3.71 -17.80
N ARG A 236 -19.36 4.43 -17.61
CA ARG A 236 -19.64 5.68 -18.36
C ARG A 236 -18.58 6.75 -18.05
N GLN A 237 -18.26 6.96 -16.78
CA GLN A 237 -17.21 7.90 -16.37
C GLN A 237 -15.84 7.46 -16.91
N MET A 238 -15.56 6.16 -16.97
CA MET A 238 -14.31 5.64 -17.52
C MET A 238 -14.20 5.81 -19.05
N ALA A 239 -15.32 5.67 -19.77
CA ALA A 239 -15.38 5.83 -21.23
C ALA A 239 -15.51 7.31 -21.67
N SER A 240 -15.76 8.24 -20.74
CA SER A 240 -15.96 9.65 -21.05
C SER A 240 -14.61 10.38 -21.17
N PRO A 241 -14.29 11.01 -22.30
CA PRO A 241 -12.97 11.62 -22.50
C PRO A 241 -12.70 12.83 -21.60
N SER A 242 -13.75 13.51 -21.10
CA SER A 242 -13.66 14.65 -20.20
C SER A 242 -15.03 14.96 -19.57
N PRO A 243 -15.11 15.76 -18.49
CA PRO A 243 -16.37 16.15 -17.86
C PRO A 243 -17.35 16.89 -18.78
N GLY A 244 -16.84 17.60 -19.79
CA GLY A 244 -17.65 18.32 -20.76
C GLY A 244 -18.26 17.44 -21.85
N SER A 245 -17.87 16.17 -21.92
CA SER A 245 -18.20 15.23 -23.00
C SER A 245 -18.55 13.85 -22.45
N ILE A 246 -19.48 13.79 -21.51
CA ILE A 246 -19.97 12.52 -20.95
C ILE A 246 -20.62 11.68 -22.06
N VAL A 247 -20.18 10.42 -22.19
CA VAL A 247 -20.71 9.51 -23.23
C VAL A 247 -22.11 9.01 -22.88
N ASN A 248 -22.89 8.73 -23.93
CA ASN A 248 -24.24 8.18 -23.78
C ASN A 248 -24.22 6.65 -23.56
N ASP A 249 -25.39 6.08 -23.26
CA ASP A 249 -25.54 4.65 -22.92
C ASP A 249 -25.05 3.72 -24.04
N ALA A 250 -25.33 4.06 -25.31
CA ALA A 250 -24.91 3.22 -26.43
C ALA A 250 -23.37 3.14 -26.53
N THR A 251 -22.68 4.25 -26.32
CA THR A 251 -21.21 4.28 -26.28
C THR A 251 -20.69 3.53 -25.05
N THR A 252 -21.31 3.68 -23.88
CA THR A 252 -20.92 2.92 -22.67
C THR A 252 -21.12 1.42 -22.86
N ILE A 253 -22.23 1.00 -23.47
CA ILE A 253 -22.50 -0.41 -23.78
C ILE A 253 -21.41 -0.98 -24.68
N ASN A 254 -21.01 -0.26 -25.73
CA ASN A 254 -19.93 -0.70 -26.62
C ASN A 254 -18.60 -0.84 -25.86
N PHE A 255 -18.26 0.14 -25.02
CA PHE A 255 -17.06 0.10 -24.18
C PHE A 255 -17.03 -1.14 -23.26
N VAL A 256 -18.16 -1.45 -22.61
CA VAL A 256 -18.28 -2.65 -21.76
C VAL A 256 -18.20 -3.94 -22.59
N MET A 257 -18.86 -3.98 -23.74
CA MET A 257 -18.82 -5.14 -24.63
C MET A 257 -17.42 -5.41 -25.19
N ASP A 258 -16.69 -4.36 -25.59
CA ASP A 258 -15.31 -4.48 -26.08
C ASP A 258 -14.41 -5.09 -24.99
N TRP A 259 -14.54 -4.63 -23.75
CA TRP A 259 -13.87 -5.23 -22.60
C TRP A 259 -14.28 -6.68 -22.37
N LEU A 260 -15.58 -7.01 -22.31
CA LEU A 260 -16.02 -8.40 -22.11
C LEU A 260 -15.59 -9.33 -23.26
N ASN A 261 -15.48 -8.83 -24.48
CA ASN A 261 -15.03 -9.62 -25.63
C ASN A 261 -13.55 -10.01 -25.55
N THR A 262 -12.73 -9.38 -24.71
CA THR A 262 -11.34 -9.78 -24.48
C THR A 262 -11.19 -11.23 -24.00
N TRP A 263 -12.19 -11.81 -23.33
CA TRP A 263 -12.18 -13.22 -22.92
C TRP A 263 -12.53 -14.19 -24.05
N THR A 264 -13.05 -13.71 -25.18
CA THR A 264 -13.47 -14.57 -26.30
C THR A 264 -12.31 -15.00 -27.19
N ILE A 265 -11.16 -14.33 -27.05
CA ILE A 265 -9.96 -14.55 -27.84
C ILE A 265 -8.77 -14.96 -26.96
N PRO A 266 -7.80 -15.72 -27.48
CA PRO A 266 -6.53 -15.90 -26.80
C PRO A 266 -5.79 -14.56 -26.72
N ASN A 267 -5.26 -14.23 -25.55
CA ASN A 267 -4.40 -13.05 -25.37
C ASN A 267 -2.95 -13.50 -25.16
N THR A 268 -2.01 -12.63 -25.47
CA THR A 268 -0.60 -12.81 -25.12
C THR A 268 -0.11 -11.53 -24.48
N VAL A 269 0.27 -11.63 -23.21
CA VAL A 269 0.69 -10.49 -22.40
C VAL A 269 2.07 -10.82 -21.87
N ASN A 270 3.06 -10.01 -22.22
CA ASN A 270 4.45 -10.24 -21.85
C ASN A 270 4.91 -11.68 -22.17
N GLY A 271 4.62 -12.17 -23.38
CA GLY A 271 4.93 -13.53 -23.82
C GLY A 271 4.16 -14.66 -23.13
N ASP A 272 3.33 -14.36 -22.14
CA ASP A 272 2.48 -15.32 -21.43
C ASP A 272 1.14 -15.48 -22.14
N GLY A 273 0.78 -16.72 -22.47
CA GLY A 273 -0.45 -17.04 -23.18
C GLY A 273 -1.62 -17.14 -22.22
N VAL A 274 -2.61 -16.25 -22.37
CA VAL A 274 -3.82 -16.23 -21.54
C VAL A 274 -5.00 -16.79 -22.36
N PRO A 275 -5.51 -17.99 -22.05
CA PRO A 275 -6.55 -18.65 -22.84
C PRO A 275 -7.90 -17.92 -22.80
N PRO A 276 -8.77 -18.11 -23.82
CA PRO A 276 -10.14 -17.62 -23.78
C PRO A 276 -10.98 -18.34 -22.71
N ARG A 277 -12.07 -17.71 -22.27
CA ARG A 277 -13.01 -18.22 -21.25
C ARG A 277 -14.46 -17.95 -21.61
N ASN A 278 -15.40 -18.61 -20.93
CA ASN A 278 -16.84 -18.57 -21.22
C ASN A 278 -17.54 -17.29 -20.69
N ILE A 279 -17.08 -16.13 -21.15
CA ILE A 279 -17.69 -14.84 -20.82
C ILE A 279 -19.12 -14.68 -21.38
N ALA A 280 -19.47 -15.48 -22.40
CA ALA A 280 -20.81 -15.51 -22.98
C ALA A 280 -21.90 -15.75 -21.92
N SER A 281 -21.59 -16.47 -20.83
CA SER A 281 -22.54 -16.63 -19.72
C SER A 281 -22.94 -15.31 -19.07
N VAL A 282 -22.02 -14.35 -18.92
CA VAL A 282 -22.29 -13.02 -18.35
C VAL A 282 -23.04 -12.13 -19.33
N ILE A 283 -22.63 -12.15 -20.60
CA ILE A 283 -23.29 -11.40 -21.69
C ILE A 283 -24.75 -11.88 -21.85
N ASN A 284 -24.99 -13.19 -21.80
CA ASN A 284 -26.34 -13.75 -21.88
C ASN A 284 -27.21 -13.37 -20.68
N THR A 285 -26.64 -13.26 -19.47
CA THR A 285 -27.37 -12.72 -18.31
C THR A 285 -27.78 -11.28 -18.56
N TRP A 286 -26.86 -10.45 -19.03
CA TRP A 286 -27.16 -9.06 -19.35
C TRP A 286 -28.27 -8.92 -20.40
N GLN A 287 -28.20 -9.72 -21.47
CA GLN A 287 -29.25 -9.76 -22.49
C GLN A 287 -30.59 -10.20 -21.91
N THR A 288 -30.61 -11.25 -21.08
CA THR A 288 -31.83 -11.77 -20.45
C THR A 288 -32.51 -10.71 -19.58
N LEU A 289 -31.75 -10.02 -18.73
CA LEU A 289 -32.27 -8.95 -17.86
C LEU A 289 -32.74 -7.74 -18.69
N SER A 290 -32.03 -7.40 -19.77
CA SER A 290 -32.43 -6.33 -20.69
C SER A 290 -33.74 -6.66 -21.42
N ASP A 291 -33.90 -7.89 -21.91
CA ASP A 291 -35.11 -8.35 -22.58
C ASP A 291 -36.31 -8.35 -21.64
N GLN A 292 -36.14 -8.81 -20.40
CA GLN A 292 -37.19 -8.77 -19.39
C GLN A 292 -37.64 -7.33 -19.09
N ALA A 293 -36.70 -6.40 -18.99
CA ALA A 293 -37.00 -4.98 -18.76
C ALA A 293 -37.70 -4.34 -19.96
N ASN A 294 -37.23 -4.63 -21.18
CA ASN A 294 -37.89 -4.16 -22.41
C ASN A 294 -39.34 -4.66 -22.49
N ILE A 295 -39.57 -5.95 -22.23
CA ILE A 295 -40.92 -6.55 -22.21
C ILE A 295 -41.78 -5.90 -21.13
N ALA A 296 -41.25 -5.69 -19.93
CA ALA A 296 -41.97 -5.01 -18.84
C ALA A 296 -42.36 -3.57 -19.20
N ALA A 297 -41.56 -2.90 -20.03
CA ALA A 297 -41.86 -1.58 -20.58
C ALA A 297 -42.80 -1.60 -21.81
N GLY A 298 -43.27 -2.77 -22.24
CA GLY A 298 -44.14 -2.92 -23.41
C GLY A 298 -43.39 -2.94 -24.76
N ASN A 299 -42.07 -3.05 -24.75
CA ASN A 299 -41.23 -3.18 -25.94
C ASN A 299 -41.00 -4.67 -26.28
N PRO A 300 -40.71 -5.01 -27.55
CA PRO A 300 -40.19 -6.36 -27.87
C PRO A 300 -38.81 -6.58 -27.22
N VAL A 301 -38.33 -7.84 -27.26
CA VAL A 301 -36.90 -8.13 -26.99
C VAL A 301 -36.03 -7.16 -27.79
N GLY A 302 -34.99 -6.63 -27.14
CA GLY A 302 -34.47 -5.32 -27.50
C GLY A 302 -32.97 -5.16 -27.25
N PRO A 303 -32.44 -3.94 -27.42
CA PRO A 303 -31.04 -3.67 -27.17
C PRO A 303 -30.69 -3.91 -25.69
N LEU A 304 -29.40 -4.12 -25.43
CA LEU A 304 -28.86 -4.14 -24.08
C LEU A 304 -29.18 -2.82 -23.38
N LEU A 305 -29.53 -2.91 -22.10
CA LEU A 305 -29.82 -1.76 -21.25
C LEU A 305 -28.71 -1.62 -20.20
N LEU A 306 -28.10 -0.44 -20.09
CA LEU A 306 -26.93 -0.24 -19.23
C LEU A 306 -27.24 -0.55 -17.75
N GLU A 307 -28.43 -0.17 -17.29
CA GLU A 307 -28.91 -0.43 -15.94
C GLU A 307 -29.14 -1.92 -15.64
N ARG A 308 -29.16 -2.78 -16.66
CA ARG A 308 -29.34 -4.24 -16.52
C ARG A 308 -28.03 -5.03 -16.54
N LEU A 309 -26.90 -4.32 -16.49
CA LEU A 309 -25.59 -4.95 -16.31
C LEU A 309 -25.60 -5.83 -15.04
N PRO A 310 -25.22 -7.13 -15.13
CA PRO A 310 -25.41 -8.10 -14.06
C PRO A 310 -24.31 -8.03 -13.01
N PHE A 311 -24.08 -6.85 -12.45
CA PHE A 311 -23.05 -6.59 -11.45
C PHE A 311 -23.67 -5.96 -10.21
N LYS A 312 -23.27 -6.45 -9.03
CA LYS A 312 -23.68 -5.91 -7.74
C LYS A 312 -22.47 -5.34 -7.01
N LEU A 313 -22.56 -4.11 -6.50
CA LEU A 313 -21.56 -3.54 -5.59
C LEU A 313 -21.53 -4.35 -4.29
N THR A 314 -20.34 -4.75 -3.85
CA THR A 314 -20.13 -5.53 -2.63
C THR A 314 -19.28 -4.79 -1.60
N ALA A 315 -18.40 -3.88 -2.03
CA ALA A 315 -17.62 -3.04 -1.12
C ALA A 315 -17.11 -1.74 -1.76
N ILE A 316 -16.90 -0.73 -0.92
CA ILE A 316 -16.09 0.46 -1.22
C ILE A 316 -14.87 0.45 -0.28
N VAL A 317 -13.66 0.59 -0.82
CA VAL A 317 -12.41 0.33 -0.08
C VAL A 317 -11.46 1.53 -0.18
N ASN A 318 -10.90 1.94 0.95
CA ASN A 318 -9.90 2.99 1.06
C ASN A 318 -8.50 2.39 1.26
N ARG A 319 -7.65 2.49 0.25
CA ARG A 319 -6.27 1.96 0.25
C ARG A 319 -5.22 3.09 0.29
N LEU A 320 -5.43 4.11 1.12
CA LEU A 320 -4.40 5.13 1.38
C LEU A 320 -3.10 4.56 1.97
N ASP A 321 -3.13 3.33 2.49
CA ASP A 321 -1.94 2.58 2.91
C ASP A 321 -0.98 2.24 1.77
N LEU A 322 -1.40 2.43 0.52
CA LEU A 322 -0.57 2.23 -0.68
C LEU A 322 0.22 3.46 -1.11
N ARG A 323 0.05 4.58 -0.41
CA ARG A 323 0.71 5.83 -0.76
C ARG A 323 2.24 5.71 -0.73
N GLY A 324 2.88 6.52 -1.57
CA GLY A 324 4.32 6.74 -1.53
C GLY A 324 4.76 7.57 -0.32
N SER A 325 6.07 7.67 -0.16
CA SER A 325 6.69 8.52 0.87
C SER A 325 6.58 10.00 0.53
N SER A 326 5.93 10.75 1.42
CA SER A 326 5.77 12.20 1.32
C SER A 326 7.08 12.98 1.19
N GLY A 327 8.19 12.39 1.63
CA GLY A 327 9.51 13.01 1.62
C GLY A 327 10.11 13.12 0.23
N TYR A 328 9.61 12.37 -0.75
CA TYR A 328 10.22 12.31 -2.08
C TYR A 328 9.28 12.78 -3.19
N GLY A 329 8.06 13.20 -2.83
CA GLY A 329 7.01 13.59 -3.74
C GLY A 329 5.69 12.90 -3.38
N PHE A 330 4.64 13.25 -4.12
CA PHE A 330 3.36 12.56 -4.08
C PHE A 330 2.81 12.49 -5.51
N SER A 331 3.32 11.54 -6.28
CA SER A 331 2.70 11.11 -7.53
C SER A 331 1.64 10.03 -7.29
N ASP A 332 1.76 9.29 -6.19
CA ASP A 332 0.88 8.20 -5.76
C ASP A 332 0.45 8.41 -4.30
N ALA A 333 -0.79 8.86 -4.14
CA ALA A 333 -1.39 9.08 -2.82
C ALA A 333 -2.21 7.87 -2.33
N GLY A 334 -1.99 6.67 -2.88
CA GLY A 334 -2.75 5.46 -2.58
C GLY A 334 -3.96 5.29 -3.49
N GLU A 335 -4.90 4.42 -3.10
CA GLU A 335 -6.02 4.03 -3.96
C GLU A 335 -7.40 4.11 -3.30
N GLY A 336 -8.44 4.34 -4.10
CA GLY A 336 -9.83 4.09 -3.76
C GLY A 336 -10.39 2.97 -4.64
N ARG A 337 -11.21 2.06 -4.09
CA ARG A 337 -11.76 0.92 -4.84
C ARG A 337 -13.26 0.76 -4.71
N LEU A 338 -13.88 0.29 -5.80
CA LEU A 338 -15.25 -0.22 -5.80
C LEU A 338 -15.23 -1.66 -6.29
N VAL A 339 -15.77 -2.56 -5.47
CA VAL A 339 -15.74 -4.01 -5.71
C VAL A 339 -17.13 -4.47 -6.07
N PHE A 340 -17.24 -5.20 -7.17
CA PHE A 340 -18.48 -5.77 -7.67
C PHE A 340 -18.36 -7.29 -7.77
N CYS A 341 -19.48 -8.00 -7.64
CA CYS A 341 -19.59 -9.39 -8.07
C CYS A 341 -20.57 -9.53 -9.23
N VAL A 342 -20.37 -10.55 -10.07
CA VAL A 342 -21.28 -10.90 -11.17
C VAL A 342 -22.49 -11.67 -10.65
N LEU A 343 -23.65 -11.44 -11.26
CA LEU A 343 -24.91 -12.14 -11.02
C LEU A 343 -25.23 -13.14 -12.15
N ASP A 344 -25.90 -14.24 -11.82
CA ASP A 344 -26.48 -15.16 -12.81
C ASP A 344 -27.93 -14.78 -13.21
N ASN A 345 -28.53 -15.55 -14.12
CA ASN A 345 -29.91 -15.34 -14.58
C ASN A 345 -30.96 -15.45 -13.47
N ALA A 346 -30.64 -16.14 -12.39
CA ALA A 346 -31.49 -16.28 -11.21
C ALA A 346 -31.12 -15.26 -10.13
N CYS A 347 -30.26 -14.28 -10.46
CA CYS A 347 -29.81 -13.21 -9.59
C CYS A 347 -29.02 -13.67 -8.37
N ASN A 348 -28.39 -14.83 -8.46
CA ASN A 348 -27.43 -15.29 -7.46
C ASN A 348 -26.03 -14.74 -7.77
N PRO A 349 -25.25 -14.40 -6.73
CA PRO A 349 -23.86 -14.02 -6.91
C PRO A 349 -23.03 -15.20 -7.43
N ARG A 350 -22.08 -14.91 -8.30
CA ARG A 350 -21.11 -15.89 -8.84
C ARG A 350 -19.71 -15.59 -8.30
N GLU A 351 -18.85 -16.61 -8.27
CA GLU A 351 -17.41 -16.51 -7.96
C GLU A 351 -16.65 -15.81 -9.10
N PHE A 352 -16.97 -14.52 -9.27
CA PHE A 352 -16.40 -13.58 -10.22
C PHE A 352 -16.58 -12.17 -9.65
N ASN A 353 -15.48 -11.64 -9.11
CA ASN A 353 -15.38 -10.24 -8.70
C ASN A 353 -14.73 -9.37 -9.78
N VAL A 354 -15.15 -8.12 -9.84
CA VAL A 354 -14.54 -7.05 -10.63
C VAL A 354 -14.24 -5.89 -9.69
N ILE A 355 -13.00 -5.42 -9.70
CA ILE A 355 -12.48 -4.40 -8.80
C ILE A 355 -12.07 -3.22 -9.65
N PHE A 356 -12.68 -2.06 -9.41
CA PHE A 356 -12.25 -0.80 -10.01
C PHE A 356 -11.30 -0.13 -9.04
N GLU A 357 -10.06 0.11 -9.45
CA GLU A 357 -9.00 0.61 -8.58
C GLU A 357 -8.49 1.94 -9.11
N TYR A 358 -8.81 3.01 -8.38
CA TYR A 358 -8.53 4.39 -8.76
C TYR A 358 -7.34 4.91 -7.96
N GLY A 359 -6.37 5.50 -8.66
CA GLY A 359 -5.28 6.21 -8.01
C GLY A 359 -5.77 7.54 -7.44
N ILE A 360 -5.39 7.85 -6.20
CA ILE A 360 -5.78 9.10 -5.56
C ILE A 360 -4.90 10.24 -6.08
N ASN A 361 -5.51 11.22 -6.75
CA ASN A 361 -4.78 12.33 -7.38
C ASN A 361 -4.56 13.51 -6.41
N LYS A 362 -3.83 13.27 -5.32
CA LYS A 362 -3.38 14.31 -4.37
C LYS A 362 -1.86 14.44 -4.45
N LYS A 363 -1.32 15.66 -4.42
CA LYS A 363 0.09 15.94 -4.77
C LYS A 363 0.95 16.45 -3.62
N THR A 364 0.37 16.62 -2.43
CA THR A 364 1.09 17.11 -1.26
C THR A 364 0.70 16.34 -0.01
N CYS A 365 1.59 16.30 0.98
CA CYS A 365 1.30 15.71 2.30
C CYS A 365 0.02 16.28 2.91
N VAL A 366 -0.17 17.61 2.80
CA VAL A 366 -1.35 18.29 3.34
C VAL A 366 -2.63 17.81 2.66
N ASP A 367 -2.62 17.66 1.34
CA ASP A 367 -3.79 17.21 0.58
C ASP A 367 -4.11 15.73 0.84
N VAL A 368 -3.10 14.87 0.92
CA VAL A 368 -3.27 13.44 1.24
C VAL A 368 -3.79 13.28 2.67
N LYS A 369 -3.24 14.05 3.62
CA LYS A 369 -3.70 14.08 5.01
C LYS A 369 -5.16 14.53 5.12
N ALA A 370 -5.54 15.61 4.43
CA ALA A 370 -6.91 16.10 4.42
C ALA A 370 -7.88 15.05 3.87
N PHE A 371 -7.51 14.40 2.76
CA PHE A 371 -8.31 13.32 2.20
C PHE A 371 -8.41 12.10 3.13
N GLY A 372 -7.32 11.73 3.83
CA GLY A 372 -7.35 10.72 4.88
C GLY A 372 -8.25 11.09 6.06
N GLN A 373 -8.30 12.38 6.42
CA GLN A 373 -9.18 12.88 7.46
C GLN A 373 -10.65 12.75 7.08
N GLU A 374 -11.04 13.01 5.83
CA GLU A 374 -12.41 12.80 5.35
C GLU A 374 -12.85 11.33 5.56
N TRP A 375 -11.97 10.37 5.23
CA TRP A 375 -12.22 8.96 5.51
C TRP A 375 -12.32 8.66 7.01
N ALA A 376 -11.44 9.21 7.84
CA ALA A 376 -11.48 9.02 9.28
C ALA A 376 -12.76 9.59 9.89
N GLU A 377 -13.26 10.72 9.40
CA GLU A 377 -14.48 11.37 9.86
C GLU A 377 -15.74 10.53 9.63
N LEU A 378 -15.75 9.59 8.68
CA LEU A 378 -16.83 8.59 8.54
C LEU A 378 -17.02 7.75 9.82
N SER A 379 -15.98 7.64 10.65
CA SER A 379 -16.05 6.95 11.95
C SER A 379 -16.72 7.76 13.06
N ASN A 380 -17.10 9.02 12.80
CA ASN A 380 -17.80 9.85 13.78
C ASN A 380 -19.04 9.12 14.33
N PRO A 381 -19.21 9.03 15.68
CA PRO A 381 -20.37 8.39 16.30
C PRO A 381 -21.73 8.95 15.85
N THR A 382 -21.78 10.19 15.35
CA THR A 382 -23.01 10.81 14.83
C THR A 382 -23.34 10.37 13.39
N LEU A 383 -22.40 9.76 12.67
CA LEU A 383 -22.61 9.21 11.33
C LEU A 383 -22.91 7.71 11.43
N THR A 384 -24.20 7.36 11.45
CA THR A 384 -24.62 5.96 11.40
C THR A 384 -24.31 5.36 10.03
N LEU A 385 -23.59 4.23 10.00
CA LEU A 385 -23.24 3.51 8.77
C LEU A 385 -24.49 3.17 7.95
N GLY A 386 -24.50 3.55 6.68
CA GLY A 386 -25.65 3.35 5.78
C GLY A 386 -26.79 4.36 5.92
N SER A 387 -26.66 5.37 6.80
CA SER A 387 -27.63 6.47 6.86
C SER A 387 -27.45 7.43 5.67
N PRO A 388 -28.48 8.22 5.29
CA PRO A 388 -28.34 9.22 4.24
C PRO A 388 -27.18 10.19 4.43
N ALA A 389 -26.91 10.61 5.67
CA ALA A 389 -25.81 11.51 6.00
C ALA A 389 -24.44 10.85 5.81
N TYR A 390 -24.29 9.60 6.27
CA TYR A 390 -23.06 8.82 6.05
C TYR A 390 -22.83 8.57 4.56
N ASN A 391 -23.86 8.13 3.83
CA ASN A 391 -23.74 7.82 2.40
C ASN A 391 -23.42 9.06 1.57
N ALA A 392 -23.97 10.23 1.94
CA ALA A 392 -23.61 11.50 1.31
C ALA A 392 -22.14 11.90 1.54
N ALA A 393 -21.61 11.67 2.75
CA ALA A 393 -20.20 11.91 3.04
C ALA A 393 -19.29 10.95 2.25
N LEU A 394 -19.62 9.66 2.23
CA LEU A 394 -18.87 8.67 1.45
C LEU A 394 -18.94 8.95 -0.06
N GLU A 395 -20.09 9.39 -0.57
CA GLU A 395 -20.25 9.80 -1.97
C GLU A 395 -19.31 10.95 -2.31
N ALA A 396 -19.29 12.01 -1.49
CA ALA A 396 -18.40 13.15 -1.67
C ALA A 396 -16.91 12.75 -1.71
N ILE A 397 -16.52 11.76 -0.91
CA ILE A 397 -15.17 11.18 -0.96
C ILE A 397 -14.94 10.43 -2.27
N THR A 398 -15.84 9.51 -2.65
CA THR A 398 -15.67 8.67 -3.85
C THR A 398 -15.66 9.47 -5.15
N MET A 399 -16.46 10.54 -5.26
CA MET A 399 -16.52 11.39 -6.45
C MET A 399 -15.19 12.09 -6.74
N GLN A 400 -14.30 12.25 -5.75
CA GLN A 400 -12.97 12.83 -5.98
C GLN A 400 -12.05 11.94 -6.83
N PHE A 401 -12.39 10.67 -7.03
CA PHE A 401 -11.58 9.74 -7.84
C PHE A 401 -12.37 8.93 -8.86
N THR A 402 -13.70 8.76 -8.75
CA THR A 402 -14.45 7.92 -9.70
C THR A 402 -14.83 8.62 -11.01
N GLN A 403 -14.96 9.95 -10.99
CA GLN A 403 -15.41 10.73 -12.13
C GLN A 403 -14.30 10.96 -13.16
N CYS A 404 -14.66 11.09 -14.44
CA CYS A 404 -13.73 11.71 -15.40
C CYS A 404 -13.43 13.16 -14.98
N GLY A 405 -12.29 13.69 -15.39
CA GLY A 405 -11.78 15.00 -14.94
C GLY A 405 -11.02 14.97 -13.63
N THR A 406 -11.07 13.88 -12.87
CA THR A 406 -10.35 13.77 -11.58
C THR A 406 -8.84 13.64 -11.77
N ASN A 407 -8.38 13.20 -12.96
CA ASN A 407 -6.97 13.16 -13.31
C ASN A 407 -6.71 13.41 -14.80
N THR A 408 -6.45 14.66 -15.16
CA THR A 408 -6.23 15.10 -16.56
C THR A 408 -4.90 14.62 -17.17
N SER A 409 -4.02 13.97 -16.41
CA SER A 409 -2.79 13.39 -16.95
C SER A 409 -2.95 11.93 -17.37
N LYS A 410 -4.15 11.36 -17.20
CA LYS A 410 -4.46 9.97 -17.54
C LYS A 410 -5.45 9.88 -18.70
N PRO A 411 -5.52 8.73 -19.40
CA PRO A 411 -6.53 8.50 -20.43
C PRO A 411 -7.94 8.80 -19.92
N ASN A 412 -8.75 9.43 -20.78
CA ASN A 412 -10.13 9.84 -20.49
C ASN A 412 -10.29 10.74 -19.24
N ASP A 413 -9.25 11.47 -18.86
CA ASP A 413 -9.18 12.27 -17.63
C ASP A 413 -9.58 11.49 -16.35
N ASN A 414 -9.46 10.16 -16.38
CA ASN A 414 -10.00 9.30 -15.34
C ASN A 414 -8.89 8.82 -14.38
N SER A 415 -9.16 8.83 -13.08
CA SER A 415 -8.18 8.41 -12.07
C SER A 415 -7.93 6.90 -12.02
N ILE A 416 -8.69 6.08 -12.75
CA ILE A 416 -8.51 4.62 -12.77
C ILE A 416 -7.04 4.25 -13.01
N ASN A 417 -6.48 3.40 -12.14
CA ASN A 417 -5.18 2.77 -12.37
C ASN A 417 -5.41 1.48 -13.16
N GLN A 418 -6.30 0.62 -12.64
CA GLN A 418 -6.63 -0.68 -13.23
C GLN A 418 -8.06 -1.13 -12.91
N ILE A 419 -8.58 -2.02 -13.76
CA ILE A 419 -9.66 -2.95 -13.40
C ILE A 419 -9.04 -4.33 -13.20
N ARG A 420 -9.28 -4.96 -12.05
CA ARG A 420 -8.91 -6.36 -11.81
C ARG A 420 -10.13 -7.26 -11.75
N THR A 421 -10.04 -8.43 -12.36
CA THR A 421 -11.06 -9.47 -12.26
C THR A 421 -10.51 -10.65 -11.52
N ASN A 422 -11.33 -11.27 -10.67
CA ASN A 422 -10.99 -12.45 -9.90
C ASN A 422 -12.11 -13.47 -10.11
N GLU A 423 -11.88 -14.53 -10.88
CA GLU A 423 -12.96 -15.44 -11.30
C GLU A 423 -12.58 -16.90 -11.52
N ILE A 424 -13.54 -17.76 -11.19
CA ILE A 424 -13.63 -19.16 -11.65
C ILE A 424 -14.96 -19.43 -12.35
N ALA A 425 -15.92 -18.52 -12.25
CA ALA A 425 -17.27 -18.71 -12.77
C ALA A 425 -17.32 -18.85 -14.29
N ILE A 426 -16.31 -18.38 -15.03
CA ILE A 426 -16.29 -18.46 -16.50
C ILE A 426 -15.21 -19.44 -17.02
N GLY A 427 -14.48 -20.13 -16.14
CA GLY A 427 -13.54 -21.18 -16.51
C GLY A 427 -12.67 -21.63 -15.34
N ALA A 428 -12.17 -22.87 -15.41
CA ALA A 428 -11.12 -23.36 -14.51
C ALA A 428 -9.75 -23.32 -15.22
N PRO A 429 -8.63 -23.09 -14.51
CA PRO A 429 -8.50 -22.87 -13.06
C PRO A 429 -9.03 -21.49 -12.63
N TRP A 430 -8.94 -21.13 -11.34
CA TRP A 430 -9.24 -19.75 -10.94
C TRP A 430 -8.23 -18.79 -11.57
N GLU A 431 -8.69 -17.68 -12.14
CA GLU A 431 -7.85 -16.61 -12.70
C GLU A 431 -8.07 -15.23 -12.08
N LEU A 432 -6.98 -14.49 -12.00
CA LEU A 432 -6.94 -13.05 -11.80
C LEU A 432 -6.35 -12.40 -13.06
N ARG A 433 -7.03 -11.39 -13.61
CA ARG A 433 -6.59 -10.62 -14.80
C ARG A 433 -6.64 -9.13 -14.51
N GLU A 434 -5.76 -8.37 -15.14
CA GLU A 434 -5.63 -6.92 -14.98
C GLU A 434 -5.88 -6.22 -16.33
N PHE A 435 -6.58 -5.08 -16.28
CA PHE A 435 -6.91 -4.27 -17.45
C PHE A 435 -6.65 -2.80 -17.17
N ASN A 436 -5.99 -2.11 -18.10
CA ASN A 436 -5.73 -0.68 -18.01
C ASN A 436 -6.37 0.06 -19.18
N LEU A 437 -6.68 1.34 -18.99
CA LEU A 437 -6.96 2.22 -20.12
C LEU A 437 -5.66 2.48 -20.88
N ASN A 438 -5.66 2.19 -22.18
CA ASN A 438 -4.56 2.54 -23.05
C ASN A 438 -4.65 4.01 -23.51
N ALA A 439 -3.69 4.45 -24.32
CA ALA A 439 -3.63 5.83 -24.80
C ALA A 439 -4.86 6.26 -25.64
N ALA A 440 -5.60 5.30 -26.22
CA ALA A 440 -6.84 5.57 -26.95
C ALA A 440 -8.08 5.59 -26.03
N GLY A 441 -7.90 5.40 -24.72
CA GLY A 441 -9.00 5.42 -23.75
C GLY A 441 -9.87 4.16 -23.78
N VAL A 442 -9.34 3.02 -24.23
CA VAL A 442 -10.01 1.72 -24.20
C VAL A 442 -9.31 0.75 -23.26
N LEU A 443 -10.07 -0.18 -22.66
CA LEU A 443 -9.53 -1.19 -21.77
C LEU A 443 -8.78 -2.27 -22.55
N GLU A 444 -7.55 -2.53 -22.16
CA GLU A 444 -6.74 -3.64 -22.66
C GLU A 444 -6.18 -4.48 -21.53
N MET A 445 -6.02 -5.78 -21.78
CA MET A 445 -5.41 -6.68 -20.81
C MET A 445 -3.90 -6.39 -20.70
N VAL A 446 -3.41 -6.29 -19.47
CA VAL A 446 -2.00 -6.04 -19.17
C VAL A 446 -1.45 -7.12 -18.22
N ASP A 447 -0.16 -7.06 -17.96
CA ASP A 447 0.51 -7.95 -17.01
C ASP A 447 -0.05 -7.77 -15.60
N VAL A 448 -0.15 -8.87 -14.84
CA VAL A 448 -0.51 -8.80 -13.43
C VAL A 448 0.74 -8.40 -12.65
N LYS A 449 0.73 -7.20 -12.05
CA LYS A 449 1.89 -6.67 -11.32
C LYS A 449 2.33 -7.64 -10.23
N MET A 450 3.64 -7.75 -10.00
CA MET A 450 4.22 -8.64 -8.97
C MET A 450 3.91 -10.14 -9.12
N GLU A 451 3.24 -10.60 -10.18
CA GLU A 451 2.97 -12.03 -10.43
C GLU A 451 3.96 -12.60 -11.46
N PRO A 452 4.87 -13.54 -11.09
CA PRO A 452 5.64 -14.28 -12.06
C PRO A 452 4.73 -15.19 -12.90
N ALA A 453 5.03 -15.35 -14.20
CA ALA A 453 4.27 -16.26 -15.04
C ALA A 453 4.28 -17.69 -14.46
N ARG A 454 3.13 -18.35 -14.47
CA ARG A 454 2.90 -19.62 -13.77
C ARG A 454 3.92 -20.72 -14.09
N LYS A 455 4.46 -20.73 -15.31
CA LYS A 455 5.51 -21.67 -15.76
C LYS A 455 6.74 -21.68 -14.84
N TYR A 456 6.99 -20.60 -14.11
CA TYR A 456 8.11 -20.45 -13.20
C TYR A 456 7.93 -21.07 -11.81
N ASN A 457 6.71 -21.50 -11.48
CA ASN A 457 6.37 -22.09 -10.19
C ASN A 457 5.89 -23.55 -10.32
N GLN A 458 6.27 -24.23 -11.40
CA GLN A 458 5.97 -25.65 -11.59
C GLN A 458 6.84 -26.51 -10.67
N LYS A 459 6.24 -27.20 -9.69
CA LYS A 459 6.96 -28.01 -8.67
C LYS A 459 7.73 -29.25 -9.21
N ASN A 460 7.99 -29.31 -10.52
CA ASN A 460 8.67 -30.40 -11.21
C ASN A 460 10.16 -30.15 -11.48
N GLY A 461 10.74 -29.02 -11.03
CA GLY A 461 12.18 -28.74 -11.14
C GLY A 461 12.66 -28.62 -12.60
N THR A 462 12.00 -27.78 -13.38
CA THR A 462 12.35 -27.50 -14.78
C THR A 462 13.33 -26.31 -14.90
N PRO A 463 14.01 -26.11 -16.05
CA PRO A 463 14.82 -24.91 -16.29
C PRO A 463 14.06 -23.60 -16.07
N GLU A 464 12.77 -23.56 -16.40
CA GLU A 464 11.90 -22.42 -16.08
C GLU A 464 11.85 -22.19 -14.57
N THR A 465 11.58 -23.21 -13.76
CA THR A 465 11.54 -23.02 -12.29
C THR A 465 12.88 -22.63 -11.67
N GLN A 466 14.00 -22.98 -12.32
CA GLN A 466 15.31 -22.47 -11.92
C GLN A 466 15.39 -20.95 -12.04
N LEU A 467 14.69 -20.36 -13.01
CA LEU A 467 14.68 -18.91 -13.22
C LEU A 467 14.05 -18.16 -12.05
N LEU A 468 12.94 -18.68 -11.49
CA LEU A 468 12.35 -18.12 -10.27
C LEU A 468 13.33 -18.21 -9.10
N ALA A 469 13.89 -19.39 -8.85
CA ALA A 469 14.86 -19.57 -7.76
C ALA A 469 16.08 -18.67 -7.91
N SER A 470 16.62 -18.53 -9.13
CA SER A 470 17.75 -17.65 -9.43
C SER A 470 17.40 -16.18 -9.19
N TYR A 471 16.18 -15.76 -9.58
CA TYR A 471 15.69 -14.42 -9.30
C TYR A 471 15.58 -14.17 -7.79
N VAL A 472 14.93 -15.06 -7.03
CA VAL A 472 14.73 -14.85 -5.59
C VAL A 472 16.07 -14.86 -4.85
N ASN A 473 16.94 -15.82 -5.13
CA ASN A 473 18.24 -15.92 -4.47
C ASN A 473 19.17 -14.76 -4.86
N GLY A 474 19.07 -14.25 -6.08
CA GLY A 474 19.86 -13.11 -6.56
C GLY A 474 19.39 -11.75 -6.03
N ASN A 475 18.13 -11.65 -5.63
CA ASN A 475 17.51 -10.43 -5.08
C ASN A 475 17.09 -10.60 -3.62
N GLU A 476 17.70 -11.55 -2.90
CA GLU A 476 17.30 -11.90 -1.52
C GLU A 476 17.29 -10.67 -0.58
N PRO A 477 18.31 -9.79 -0.56
CA PRO A 477 18.28 -8.60 0.30
C PRO A 477 17.09 -7.68 0.04
N ASP A 478 16.81 -7.38 -1.24
CA ASP A 478 15.70 -6.51 -1.64
C ASP A 478 14.34 -7.14 -1.33
N ILE A 479 14.22 -8.47 -1.48
CA ILE A 479 13.00 -9.19 -1.13
C ILE A 479 12.77 -9.18 0.38
N LEU A 480 13.80 -9.42 1.19
CA LEU A 480 13.71 -9.34 2.66
C LEU A 480 13.35 -7.93 3.14
N ALA A 481 13.81 -6.90 2.43
CA ALA A 481 13.48 -5.50 2.67
C ALA A 481 12.09 -5.10 2.13
N ASN A 482 11.41 -5.99 1.39
CA ASN A 482 10.17 -5.71 0.66
C ASN A 482 10.29 -4.54 -0.35
N ASN A 483 11.45 -4.43 -1.00
CA ASN A 483 11.81 -3.35 -1.92
C ASN A 483 12.23 -3.90 -3.30
N TYR A 484 11.39 -4.73 -3.90
CA TYR A 484 11.69 -5.41 -5.16
C TYR A 484 10.49 -5.38 -6.10
N GLU A 485 10.70 -5.72 -7.36
CA GLU A 485 9.61 -5.94 -8.29
C GLU A 485 9.85 -7.19 -9.11
N ILE A 486 8.82 -7.95 -9.43
CA ILE A 486 8.92 -9.01 -10.44
C ILE A 486 9.06 -8.32 -11.81
N PRO A 487 10.22 -8.32 -12.47
CA PRO A 487 10.41 -7.55 -13.70
C PRO A 487 9.62 -8.15 -14.87
N LEU A 488 9.39 -7.35 -15.92
CA LEU A 488 8.82 -7.87 -17.17
C LEU A 488 9.70 -8.97 -17.78
N SER A 489 11.02 -8.83 -17.70
CA SER A 489 11.98 -9.85 -18.17
C SER A 489 13.07 -10.10 -17.14
N PHE A 490 13.54 -11.35 -17.04
CA PHE A 490 14.69 -11.72 -16.22
C PHE A 490 15.57 -12.75 -16.96
N SER A 491 16.88 -12.52 -16.97
CA SER A 491 17.87 -13.34 -17.70
C SER A 491 17.48 -13.63 -19.17
N GLY A 492 16.95 -12.61 -19.86
CA GLY A 492 16.57 -12.70 -21.28
C GLY A 492 15.25 -13.43 -21.56
N SER A 493 14.47 -13.78 -20.53
CA SER A 493 13.15 -14.41 -20.67
C SER A 493 12.05 -13.52 -20.10
N ASP A 494 10.86 -13.53 -20.72
CA ASP A 494 9.68 -12.85 -20.19
C ASP A 494 9.23 -13.50 -18.88
N PHE A 495 9.23 -12.71 -17.80
CA PHE A 495 9.15 -13.21 -16.42
C PHE A 495 7.80 -12.97 -15.75
N ARG A 496 7.24 -11.76 -15.86
CA ARG A 496 5.93 -11.41 -15.29
C ARG A 496 4.77 -11.99 -16.11
N GLY A 497 3.74 -12.50 -15.45
CA GLY A 497 2.60 -13.19 -16.06
C GLY A 497 1.49 -12.25 -16.54
N GLY A 498 0.71 -12.74 -17.50
CA GLY A 498 -0.49 -12.07 -18.01
C GLY A 498 -1.76 -12.34 -17.18
N ALA A 499 -1.72 -13.39 -16.36
CA ALA A 499 -2.76 -13.72 -15.41
C ALA A 499 -2.15 -14.45 -14.20
N ALA A 500 -2.80 -14.31 -13.05
CA ALA A 500 -2.51 -15.09 -11.86
C ALA A 500 -3.46 -16.29 -11.81
N HIS A 501 -2.97 -17.47 -11.43
CA HIS A 501 -3.80 -18.69 -11.38
C HIS A 501 -3.48 -19.55 -10.18
N THR A 502 -4.52 -20.04 -9.52
CA THR A 502 -4.37 -21.08 -8.50
C THR A 502 -4.98 -22.40 -8.99
N GLN A 503 -4.20 -23.48 -8.88
CA GLN A 503 -4.74 -24.83 -9.00
C GLN A 503 -5.25 -25.24 -7.62
N PHE A 504 -6.56 -25.47 -7.55
CA PHE A 504 -7.35 -25.92 -6.39
C PHE A 504 -6.62 -26.93 -5.47
N PRO A 505 -6.81 -26.91 -4.12
CA PRO A 505 -7.79 -26.15 -3.33
C PRO A 505 -7.25 -24.84 -2.73
N PRO A 506 -8.12 -23.83 -2.49
CA PRO A 506 -7.71 -22.49 -2.11
C PRO A 506 -7.58 -22.25 -0.58
N VAL A 507 -7.24 -23.23 0.27
CA VAL A 507 -6.95 -22.92 1.70
C VAL A 507 -5.85 -23.80 2.29
N GLY A 508 -5.05 -23.24 3.19
CA GLY A 508 -3.80 -23.80 3.72
C GLY A 508 -3.90 -24.68 4.96
N ASN A 509 -4.95 -25.48 5.12
CA ASN A 509 -4.85 -26.56 6.11
C ASN A 509 -4.00 -27.71 5.54
N VAL A 510 -2.68 -27.62 5.73
CA VAL A 510 -1.70 -28.65 5.34
C VAL A 510 -1.97 -30.02 5.99
N ASN A 511 -2.83 -30.08 7.03
CA ASN A 511 -3.22 -31.31 7.71
C ASN A 511 -4.41 -32.02 7.06
N VAL A 512 -4.98 -31.50 5.96
CA VAL A 512 -6.01 -32.19 5.17
C VAL A 512 -5.34 -33.05 4.09
N PRO A 513 -5.47 -34.40 4.12
CA PRO A 513 -4.91 -35.25 3.08
C PRO A 513 -5.41 -34.86 1.69
N GLY A 514 -4.48 -34.67 0.74
CA GLY A 514 -4.79 -34.25 -0.63
C GLY A 514 -4.90 -32.73 -0.85
N ASN A 515 -4.70 -31.92 0.19
CA ASN A 515 -4.64 -30.47 0.06
C ASN A 515 -3.25 -30.00 -0.42
N SER A 516 -3.22 -29.13 -1.42
CA SER A 516 -1.99 -28.53 -1.97
C SER A 516 -2.20 -27.03 -2.09
N PRO A 517 -2.06 -26.27 -0.99
CA PRO A 517 -2.30 -24.84 -1.02
C PRO A 517 -1.39 -24.14 -2.04
N SER A 518 -1.94 -23.20 -2.81
CA SER A 518 -1.17 -22.47 -3.80
C SER A 518 -0.21 -21.47 -3.14
N HIS A 519 1.05 -21.49 -3.57
CA HIS A 519 2.12 -20.60 -3.10
C HIS A 519 3.28 -20.65 -4.11
N PHE A 520 4.14 -19.64 -4.11
CA PHE A 520 5.38 -19.64 -4.89
C PHE A 520 6.52 -20.27 -4.08
N ASP A 521 7.09 -21.37 -4.60
CA ASP A 521 8.21 -22.08 -3.97
C ASP A 521 9.33 -22.46 -4.94
N ALA A 522 9.13 -22.26 -6.25
CA ALA A 522 9.91 -22.90 -7.30
C ALA A 522 9.89 -24.44 -7.16
N ALA A 523 10.92 -25.02 -6.53
CA ALA A 523 10.99 -26.44 -6.19
C ALA A 523 11.75 -26.67 -4.86
N THR A 524 11.73 -27.92 -4.38
CA THR A 524 12.23 -28.29 -3.04
C THR A 524 13.69 -28.79 -3.02
N THR A 525 14.39 -28.80 -4.15
CA THR A 525 15.77 -29.29 -4.27
C THR A 525 16.65 -28.36 -5.10
N ALA A 526 17.93 -28.27 -4.73
CA ALA A 526 18.92 -27.52 -5.52
C ALA A 526 19.11 -28.14 -6.92
N PRO A 527 19.39 -27.34 -7.97
CA PRO A 527 19.59 -25.88 -7.99
C PRO A 527 18.30 -25.04 -8.08
N PHE A 528 17.13 -25.66 -7.96
CA PHE A 528 15.81 -25.03 -8.12
C PHE A 528 15.22 -24.51 -6.80
N LEU A 529 16.02 -24.57 -5.73
CA LEU A 529 15.62 -24.21 -4.38
C LEU A 529 15.82 -22.71 -4.16
N ILE A 530 14.77 -22.05 -3.64
CA ILE A 530 14.93 -20.74 -2.98
C ILE A 530 15.53 -20.99 -1.60
N ASN A 531 16.70 -20.40 -1.33
CA ASN A 531 17.53 -20.72 -0.17
C ASN A 531 17.00 -20.12 1.13
N ASN A 532 16.42 -18.92 1.06
CA ASN A 532 15.93 -18.20 2.23
C ASN A 532 14.40 -18.31 2.33
N ASP A 533 13.94 -18.86 3.45
CA ASP A 533 12.53 -19.14 3.69
C ASP A 533 11.69 -17.87 3.83
N ASP A 534 12.23 -16.81 4.44
CA ASP A 534 11.52 -15.52 4.55
C ASP A 534 11.43 -14.82 3.19
N ALA A 535 12.50 -14.86 2.39
CA ALA A 535 12.47 -14.29 1.05
C ALA A 535 11.43 -14.99 0.15
N ARG A 536 11.35 -16.32 0.21
CA ARG A 536 10.30 -17.10 -0.49
C ARG A 536 8.90 -16.71 0.01
N HIS A 537 8.71 -16.53 1.32
CA HIS A 537 7.41 -16.12 1.89
C HIS A 537 6.99 -14.75 1.39
N ILE A 538 7.88 -13.77 1.51
CA ILE A 538 7.59 -12.39 1.10
C ILE A 538 7.28 -12.34 -0.39
N LEU A 539 8.05 -13.06 -1.21
CA LEU A 539 7.76 -13.20 -2.64
C LEU A 539 6.36 -13.76 -2.90
N SER A 540 6.09 -14.94 -2.37
CA SER A 540 4.81 -15.62 -2.54
C SER A 540 3.62 -14.79 -2.04
N LEU A 541 3.71 -14.24 -0.83
CA LEU A 541 2.66 -13.42 -0.23
C LEU A 541 2.38 -12.18 -1.08
N ASN A 542 3.38 -11.57 -1.72
CA ASN A 542 3.21 -10.36 -2.55
C ASN A 542 2.61 -10.65 -3.93
N THR A 543 2.49 -11.90 -4.34
CA THR A 543 1.81 -12.30 -5.58
C THR A 543 0.30 -12.44 -5.36
N CYS A 544 -0.49 -12.29 -6.42
CA CYS A 544 -1.93 -12.59 -6.38
C CYS A 544 -2.17 -14.05 -5.99
N SER A 545 -1.51 -15.00 -6.67
CA SER A 545 -1.79 -16.43 -6.46
C SER A 545 -1.36 -16.93 -5.07
N GLY A 546 -0.34 -16.34 -4.47
CA GLY A 546 0.08 -16.68 -3.10
C GLY A 546 -0.82 -16.02 -2.04
N CYS A 547 -1.12 -14.72 -2.18
CA CYS A 547 -1.99 -14.00 -1.25
C CYS A 547 -3.42 -14.55 -1.24
N HIS A 548 -4.00 -14.77 -2.42
CA HIS A 548 -5.33 -15.37 -2.62
C HIS A 548 -5.29 -16.92 -2.55
N GLY A 549 -4.36 -17.46 -1.77
CA GLY A 549 -4.15 -18.90 -1.63
C GLY A 549 -3.54 -19.28 -0.29
N GLY A 550 -2.47 -20.06 -0.34
CA GLY A 550 -1.85 -20.72 0.80
C GLY A 550 -1.27 -19.77 1.84
N GLU A 551 -0.67 -18.66 1.42
CA GLU A 551 0.08 -17.78 2.32
C GLU A 551 -0.83 -17.09 3.35
N THR A 552 -2.13 -16.98 3.06
CA THR A 552 -3.11 -16.36 3.95
C THR A 552 -4.31 -17.26 4.27
N GLN A 553 -4.29 -18.52 3.82
CA GLN A 553 -5.45 -19.43 3.83
C GLN A 553 -6.74 -18.79 3.29
N THR A 554 -6.62 -18.00 2.23
CA THR A 554 -7.77 -17.34 1.61
C THR A 554 -8.28 -18.18 0.47
N SER A 555 -9.58 -18.49 0.52
CA SER A 555 -10.37 -19.19 -0.50
C SER A 555 -10.54 -18.39 -1.81
N PHE A 556 -9.44 -17.84 -2.30
CA PHE A 556 -9.29 -16.99 -3.47
C PHE A 556 -9.99 -15.62 -3.43
N THR A 557 -11.03 -15.38 -2.63
CA THR A 557 -11.62 -14.04 -2.47
C THR A 557 -11.33 -13.46 -1.09
N HIS A 558 -10.77 -12.25 -1.04
CA HIS A 558 -10.68 -11.49 0.21
C HIS A 558 -12.02 -10.82 0.56
N ILE A 559 -12.82 -10.48 -0.45
CA ILE A 559 -14.18 -9.96 -0.33
C ILE A 559 -15.07 -10.91 -1.15
N ASP A 560 -15.95 -11.64 -0.48
CA ASP A 560 -16.77 -12.65 -1.13
C ASP A 560 -17.86 -12.05 -2.01
N PRO A 561 -18.23 -12.71 -3.12
CA PRO A 561 -19.48 -12.43 -3.81
C PRO A 561 -20.67 -12.54 -2.84
N ALA A 562 -21.64 -11.63 -2.96
CA ALA A 562 -22.81 -11.61 -2.09
C ALA A 562 -24.08 -11.22 -2.86
N GLY A 563 -25.19 -11.91 -2.56
CA GLY A 563 -26.51 -11.61 -3.12
C GLY A 563 -27.14 -10.37 -2.46
N PHE A 564 -28.15 -9.79 -3.08
CA PHE A 564 -28.91 -8.67 -2.48
C PHE A 564 -29.48 -9.04 -1.10
N GLY A 565 -29.49 -8.10 -0.17
CA GLY A 565 -29.90 -8.30 1.22
C GLY A 565 -28.86 -8.98 2.11
N SER A 566 -27.62 -9.16 1.65
CA SER A 566 -26.51 -9.72 2.45
C SER A 566 -25.20 -8.96 2.21
N PRO A 567 -24.44 -8.64 3.27
CA PRO A 567 -23.11 -8.05 3.12
C PRO A 567 -22.11 -9.11 2.62
N ALA A 568 -21.04 -8.66 1.96
CA ALA A 568 -19.94 -9.54 1.56
C ALA A 568 -19.19 -10.10 2.77
N GLY A 569 -18.88 -11.40 2.72
CA GLY A 569 -17.94 -12.03 3.65
C GLY A 569 -16.52 -11.52 3.43
N LEU A 570 -15.70 -11.51 4.48
CA LEU A 570 -14.31 -11.07 4.44
C LEU A 570 -13.39 -12.23 4.85
N SER A 571 -12.21 -12.32 4.23
CA SER A 571 -11.23 -13.35 4.57
C SER A 571 -10.55 -13.10 5.93
N GLY A 572 -9.94 -14.15 6.49
CA GLY A 572 -9.23 -14.03 7.76
C GLY A 572 -7.96 -13.18 7.72
N PHE A 573 -7.32 -13.09 6.55
CA PHE A 573 -6.27 -12.08 6.30
C PHE A 573 -6.72 -10.65 6.65
N LEU A 574 -7.93 -10.27 6.22
CA LEU A 574 -8.45 -8.92 6.42
C LEU A 574 -8.86 -8.68 7.87
N THR A 575 -9.58 -9.64 8.47
CA THR A 575 -10.27 -9.44 9.75
C THR A 575 -9.48 -9.90 10.97
N GLY A 576 -8.44 -10.72 10.78
CA GLY A 576 -7.74 -11.42 11.85
C GLY A 576 -8.59 -12.50 12.54
N SER A 577 -9.57 -13.06 11.83
CA SER A 577 -10.40 -14.16 12.33
C SER A 577 -10.80 -15.08 11.17
N PRO A 578 -10.95 -16.39 11.35
CA PRO A 578 -11.28 -17.32 10.27
C PRO A 578 -12.41 -16.82 9.36
N GLY A 579 -12.13 -16.76 8.06
CA GLY A 579 -13.09 -16.32 7.05
C GLY A 579 -14.14 -17.37 6.70
N ARG A 580 -14.92 -17.11 5.66
CA ARG A 580 -15.94 -18.04 5.15
C ARG A 580 -15.34 -19.33 4.59
N SER A 581 -16.05 -20.44 4.78
CA SER A 581 -15.79 -21.71 4.09
C SER A 581 -16.23 -21.66 2.63
N VAL A 582 -15.33 -21.99 1.70
CA VAL A 582 -15.63 -22.10 0.26
C VAL A 582 -15.30 -23.51 -0.21
N GLY A 583 -16.18 -24.10 -1.03
CA GLY A 583 -15.99 -25.47 -1.51
C GLY A 583 -15.94 -26.54 -0.40
N GLY A 584 -16.53 -26.24 0.77
CA GLY A 584 -16.54 -27.15 1.93
C GLY A 584 -15.25 -27.11 2.77
N ILE A 585 -14.31 -26.22 2.48
CA ILE A 585 -13.06 -26.07 3.26
C ILE A 585 -13.08 -24.77 4.03
N THR A 586 -12.83 -24.86 5.34
CA THR A 586 -12.87 -23.73 6.28
C THR A 586 -11.45 -23.28 6.61
N PRO A 587 -11.14 -21.97 6.50
CA PRO A 587 -9.91 -21.43 7.05
C PRO A 587 -9.79 -21.75 8.54
N VAL A 588 -8.61 -22.11 9.01
CA VAL A 588 -8.36 -22.41 10.43
C VAL A 588 -7.31 -21.47 10.97
N ASP A 589 -7.60 -20.85 12.11
CA ASP A 589 -6.60 -20.11 12.87
C ASP A 589 -5.61 -21.09 13.50
N ALA A 590 -4.37 -21.07 13.03
CA ALA A 590 -3.37 -22.08 13.32
C ALA A 590 -2.97 -22.15 14.80
N ASP A 591 -3.05 -21.03 15.52
CA ASP A 591 -2.71 -20.97 16.95
C ASP A 591 -3.92 -21.28 17.87
N GLY A 592 -5.14 -21.26 17.32
CA GLY A 592 -6.39 -21.50 18.05
C GLY A 592 -6.72 -20.45 19.12
N LEU A 593 -6.11 -19.26 19.07
CA LEU A 593 -6.25 -18.20 20.07
C LEU A 593 -7.29 -17.16 19.63
N SER A 594 -8.12 -16.68 20.56
CA SER A 594 -9.00 -15.53 20.30
C SER A 594 -8.26 -14.21 20.56
N ASN A 595 -7.29 -13.90 19.70
CA ASN A 595 -6.39 -12.75 19.85
C ASN A 595 -6.57 -11.67 18.74
N GLY A 596 -7.50 -11.89 17.80
CA GLY A 596 -7.76 -11.00 16.67
C GLY A 596 -6.66 -11.02 15.60
N ILE A 597 -5.88 -12.10 15.53
CA ILE A 597 -4.83 -12.33 14.56
C ILE A 597 -5.11 -13.68 13.89
N MET A 598 -5.24 -13.70 12.57
CA MET A 598 -5.34 -14.95 11.82
C MET A 598 -3.93 -15.53 11.67
N SER A 599 -3.61 -16.58 12.42
CA SER A 599 -2.33 -17.29 12.31
C SER A 599 -2.38 -18.35 11.20
N VAL A 600 -1.40 -18.34 10.32
CA VAL A 600 -1.29 -19.24 9.15
C VAL A 600 0.06 -19.93 9.15
N PHE A 601 0.06 -21.26 9.01
CA PHE A 601 1.30 -22.00 8.75
C PHE A 601 1.85 -21.69 7.36
N ASP A 602 3.16 -21.64 7.25
CA ASP A 602 3.82 -21.53 5.95
C ASP A 602 3.37 -22.65 4.99
N PRO A 603 2.73 -22.32 3.85
CA PRO A 603 2.14 -23.32 2.96
C PRO A 603 3.20 -24.17 2.25
N ALA A 604 4.46 -23.71 2.20
CA ALA A 604 5.59 -24.49 1.68
C ALA A 604 6.15 -25.48 2.72
N GLY A 605 5.66 -25.46 3.97
CA GLY A 605 6.15 -26.34 5.04
C GLY A 605 7.56 -25.99 5.50
N ARG A 606 7.97 -24.72 5.37
CA ARG A 606 9.31 -24.23 5.69
C ARG A 606 9.40 -23.61 7.10
N PRO A 607 10.54 -23.69 7.79
CA PRO A 607 11.78 -24.37 7.38
C PRO A 607 11.65 -25.89 7.42
N SER A 608 12.20 -26.55 6.39
CA SER A 608 12.20 -28.02 6.30
C SER A 608 12.91 -28.65 7.50
N GLY A 609 12.21 -29.49 8.27
CA GLY A 609 12.79 -30.19 9.44
C GLY A 609 12.88 -29.34 10.72
N GLY A 610 12.34 -28.12 10.72
CA GLY A 610 12.20 -27.26 11.90
C GLY A 610 10.74 -27.14 12.38
N PRO A 611 10.49 -26.41 13.48
CA PRO A 611 9.12 -26.06 13.87
C PRO A 611 8.48 -25.18 12.79
N ALA A 612 7.23 -25.48 12.44
CA ALA A 612 6.49 -24.72 11.45
C ALA A 612 6.38 -23.25 11.88
N VAL A 613 6.71 -22.34 10.97
CA VAL A 613 6.58 -20.90 11.20
C VAL A 613 5.12 -20.50 10.98
N MET A 614 4.57 -19.74 11.92
CA MET A 614 3.26 -19.12 11.80
C MET A 614 3.41 -17.65 11.42
N ARG A 615 2.53 -17.18 10.53
CA ARG A 615 2.42 -15.79 10.10
C ARG A 615 1.05 -15.27 10.53
N GLY A 616 1.04 -14.16 11.28
CA GLY A 616 -0.18 -13.55 11.79
C GLY A 616 -0.67 -12.41 10.91
N PHE A 617 -1.98 -12.36 10.64
CA PHE A 617 -2.58 -11.32 9.80
C PHE A 617 -3.79 -10.65 10.45
N ASN A 618 -3.89 -9.33 10.25
CA ASN A 618 -5.10 -8.53 10.42
C ASN A 618 -4.90 -7.21 9.64
N ASP A 619 -5.15 -7.28 8.33
CA ASP A 619 -4.86 -6.16 7.43
C ASP A 619 -5.72 -4.92 7.73
N LEU A 620 -6.98 -5.09 8.14
CA LEU A 620 -7.83 -3.95 8.50
C LEU A 620 -7.30 -3.24 9.75
N GLN A 621 -6.85 -3.98 10.77
CA GLN A 621 -6.22 -3.36 11.94
C GLN A 621 -4.93 -2.61 11.58
N ARG A 622 -4.12 -3.19 10.69
CA ARG A 622 -2.92 -2.52 10.16
C ARG A 622 -3.27 -1.20 9.47
N ARG A 623 -4.27 -1.23 8.59
CA ARG A 623 -4.72 -0.06 7.83
C ARG A 623 -5.37 1.00 8.72
N VAL A 624 -6.00 0.62 9.83
CA VAL A 624 -6.46 1.58 10.86
C VAL A 624 -5.28 2.31 11.47
N ALA A 625 -4.22 1.58 11.86
CA ALA A 625 -3.02 2.19 12.41
C ALA A 625 -2.34 3.13 11.41
N ASP A 626 -2.21 2.70 10.16
CA ASP A 626 -1.64 3.51 9.08
C ASP A 626 -2.46 4.78 8.78
N LEU A 627 -3.80 4.70 8.75
CA LEU A 627 -4.65 5.87 8.57
C LEU A 627 -4.57 6.83 9.77
N ASP A 628 -4.56 6.29 11.00
CA ASP A 628 -4.35 7.08 12.23
C ASP A 628 -2.99 7.80 12.18
N ASP A 629 -1.94 7.14 11.70
CA ASP A 629 -0.64 7.78 11.52
C ASP A 629 -0.66 8.85 10.45
N LEU A 630 -1.26 8.60 9.28
CA LEU A 630 -1.37 9.60 8.23
C LEU A 630 -2.08 10.87 8.71
N ILE A 631 -3.26 10.74 9.33
CA ILE A 631 -4.07 11.91 9.71
C ILE A 631 -3.47 12.70 10.88
N ASN A 632 -2.55 12.11 11.64
CA ASN A 632 -1.89 12.78 12.76
C ASN A 632 -0.46 13.22 12.40
N GLN A 633 0.03 12.89 11.19
CA GLN A 633 1.37 13.25 10.75
C GLN A 633 1.52 14.78 10.68
N ASN A 634 2.70 15.25 11.07
CA ASN A 634 3.07 16.64 10.87
C ASN A 634 3.56 16.84 9.43
N CYS A 635 2.75 17.51 8.62
CA CYS A 635 3.07 17.82 7.23
C CYS A 635 3.78 19.17 7.06
N VAL A 636 4.14 19.90 8.12
CA VAL A 636 4.63 21.29 8.00
C VAL A 636 5.88 21.61 8.81
N SER A 637 6.11 20.95 9.94
CA SER A 637 7.23 21.28 10.83
C SER A 637 8.46 20.43 10.56
N LYS A 638 9.60 21.09 10.32
CA LYS A 638 10.93 20.47 10.35
C LYS A 638 11.27 20.07 11.79
N SER A 639 11.06 18.80 12.15
CA SER A 639 11.46 18.23 13.43
C SER A 639 12.10 16.85 13.26
N ALA A 640 12.88 16.42 14.24
CA ALA A 640 13.58 15.16 14.30
C ALA A 640 12.62 13.98 14.10
N ILE A 641 11.44 14.03 14.71
CA ILE A 641 10.41 13.02 14.52
C ILE A 641 9.85 13.05 13.09
N SER A 642 9.55 14.24 12.55
CA SER A 642 8.97 14.35 11.19
C SER A 642 9.93 13.81 10.14
N ILE A 643 11.22 14.09 10.30
CA ILE A 643 12.30 13.55 9.48
C ILE A 643 12.42 12.04 9.68
N ALA A 644 12.48 11.56 10.92
CA ALA A 644 12.60 10.13 11.21
C ALA A 644 11.42 9.31 10.65
N ASN A 645 10.20 9.84 10.70
CA ASN A 645 9.02 9.24 10.09
C ASN A 645 9.19 9.08 8.57
N VAL A 646 9.69 10.11 7.87
CA VAL A 646 9.96 10.03 6.42
C VAL A 646 11.03 9.00 6.11
N LEU A 647 12.12 8.97 6.89
CA LEU A 647 13.25 8.06 6.69
C LEU A 647 12.95 6.60 7.09
N ASN A 648 11.85 6.36 7.82
CA ASN A 648 11.39 5.02 8.20
C ASN A 648 10.11 4.60 7.48
N PHE A 649 9.48 5.48 6.71
CA PHE A 649 8.25 5.15 6.00
C PHE A 649 8.54 4.15 4.89
N ARG A 650 7.88 2.99 4.95
CA ARG A 650 8.01 1.91 3.97
C ARG A 650 6.71 1.78 3.17
N PRO A 651 6.66 2.27 1.91
CA PRO A 651 5.55 2.00 1.02
C PRO A 651 5.29 0.51 0.88
N LEU A 652 4.04 0.14 0.66
CA LEU A 652 3.67 -1.26 0.45
C LEU A 652 4.01 -1.69 -0.98
N VAL A 653 4.89 -2.67 -1.10
CA VAL A 653 5.23 -3.31 -2.37
C VAL A 653 4.53 -4.67 -2.46
N MET A 654 3.38 -4.74 -3.14
CA MET A 654 2.62 -5.98 -3.40
C MET A 654 1.87 -5.91 -4.75
N THR A 655 1.37 -7.03 -5.28
CA THR A 655 0.28 -6.98 -6.27
C THR A 655 -0.94 -6.37 -5.60
N HIS A 656 -1.55 -5.38 -6.23
CA HIS A 656 -2.69 -4.67 -5.68
C HIS A 656 -4.01 -5.28 -6.10
#